data_AF-A0A3N7F383-F1
#
_entry.id   AF-A0A3N7F383-F1
#
_cell.length_a   1.000
_cell.length_b   1.000
_cell.length_c   1.000
_cell.angle_alpha   90.00
_cell.angle_beta   90.00
_cell.angle_gamma   90.00
#
_symmetry.space_group_name_H-M   'P 1'
#
loop_
_entity.id
_entity.type
_entity.pdbx_description
1 polymer ?
#
loop_
_entity_poly.entity_id
_entity_poly.type
_entity_poly.pdbx_seq_one_letter_code
_entity_poly.pdbx_strand_id
1 'polypeptide(L)'
;MEYIFTSFLIGTGACLVIILTAYFLGKYKTGRKVILQSTITSEDEPEGFSYYYLPSASLSVQATARIILYKSVENGIIIKAELQSVTCEATVKIEPDTSSVITLSYLPDFFFSDQLKVLTNERGLLQNVETTSGDKIVSIVEQFTAAPAAISPPFAPGDRPHERSAVTQGIKEEVLYTRTFFIPQAEIDDEKIERKWLINFNSAPEVTPLDASFSLNRTGARKAKVFTEKKVYKGIYTRPVTQAVWDLEVPGPQNTEPTTHNSQPVVKMSCLVPDSSRLMKIPIQRALFVESTVMPKFSDGLLVENAISKPSGMAELSKIPINILKALVSVPAQLLQFKIIRTNLDTNYEKSIREPLSSKEETRILSDRKNQAELKPQPEDLKQRISELPEKVSVNSIPPAQQERIPKLGKLPPEKNAKTETATRGTNIREFSIENQKGDLRTQPPEVDWSNAFKAEFSDYQNYELLTCVPAAAAYLISIWSANTKPKAVIPSEQSVIAAYRSVSGYNPADPSTDVGCKIYTFLKYWRDTGIGGDKLEYLTSIKTGNISQLKSAVYWCGGCIVGLQMPASAKNKTTWSNPTGTTEGDYSPGSWGGHAVAVIGYNADYLIAISCGQKIFMTYPFFKQYTDESFIALSATNWFKNGKSPTNPGLTLDEMNDEIQTIRYS
;
A
#
# COMPACT_ATOMS: atom_id res chain seq x y z
N MET A 1 -41.66 -63.95 23.31
CA MET A 1 -40.60 -62.93 23.51
C MET A 1 -40.96 -61.58 22.90
N GLU A 2 -41.51 -61.53 21.68
CA GLU A 2 -41.77 -60.30 20.90
C GLU A 2 -42.37 -59.15 21.71
N TYR A 3 -43.45 -59.37 22.48
CA TYR A 3 -44.08 -58.33 23.32
C TYR A 3 -43.09 -57.58 24.23
N ILE A 4 -42.11 -58.27 24.82
CA ILE A 4 -41.09 -57.64 25.67
C ILE A 4 -40.15 -56.78 24.83
N PHE A 5 -39.79 -57.24 23.63
CA PHE A 5 -38.93 -56.51 22.70
C PHE A 5 -39.61 -55.25 22.15
N THR A 6 -40.90 -55.35 21.79
CA THR A 6 -41.71 -54.21 21.35
C THR A 6 -41.91 -53.19 22.48
N SER A 7 -42.21 -53.63 23.71
CA SER A 7 -42.30 -52.74 24.88
C SER A 7 -40.96 -52.08 25.21
N PHE A 8 -39.82 -52.77 25.03
CA PHE A 8 -38.49 -52.21 25.22
C PHE A 8 -38.14 -51.16 24.14
N LEU A 9 -38.48 -51.42 22.87
CA LEU A 9 -38.33 -50.45 21.77
C LEU A 9 -39.21 -49.20 21.97
N ILE A 10 -40.46 -49.38 22.39
CA ILE A 10 -41.36 -48.25 22.70
C ILE A 10 -40.86 -47.48 23.93
N GLY A 11 -40.40 -48.17 24.97
CA GLY A 11 -39.84 -47.55 26.18
C GLY A 11 -38.56 -46.77 25.91
N THR A 12 -37.62 -47.33 25.17
CA THR A 12 -36.37 -46.64 24.77
C THR A 12 -36.63 -45.49 23.81
N GLY A 13 -37.56 -45.64 22.86
CA GLY A 13 -38.03 -44.54 21.99
C GLY A 13 -38.68 -43.41 22.78
N ALA A 14 -39.56 -43.72 23.73
CA ALA A 14 -40.19 -42.72 24.61
C ALA A 14 -39.15 -42.01 25.50
N CYS A 15 -38.19 -42.74 26.07
CA CYS A 15 -37.07 -42.14 26.80
C CYS A 15 -36.22 -41.22 25.89
N LEU A 16 -35.93 -41.62 24.65
CA LEU A 16 -35.21 -40.78 23.69
C LEU A 16 -35.98 -39.48 23.39
N VAL A 17 -37.30 -39.56 23.15
CA VAL A 17 -38.16 -38.39 22.90
C VAL A 17 -38.23 -37.48 24.14
N ILE A 18 -38.35 -38.04 25.35
CA ILE A 18 -38.36 -37.26 26.60
C ILE A 18 -37.02 -36.56 26.83
N ILE A 19 -35.90 -37.26 26.61
CA ILE A 19 -34.54 -36.68 26.70
C ILE A 19 -34.36 -35.56 25.67
N LEU A 20 -34.77 -35.77 24.41
CA LEU A 20 -34.74 -34.75 23.36
C LEU A 20 -35.64 -33.55 23.72
N THR A 21 -36.84 -33.77 24.25
CA THR A 21 -37.76 -32.69 24.63
C THR A 21 -37.22 -31.87 25.81
N ALA A 22 -36.68 -32.53 26.84
CA ALA A 22 -36.02 -31.87 27.97
C ALA A 22 -34.78 -31.09 27.50
N TYR A 23 -34.00 -31.66 26.58
CA TYR A 23 -32.86 -31.01 25.93
C TYR A 23 -33.28 -29.78 25.10
N PHE A 24 -34.39 -29.84 24.36
CA PHE A 24 -34.92 -28.69 23.62
C PHE A 24 -35.40 -27.56 24.53
N LEU A 25 -36.12 -27.87 25.62
CA LEU A 25 -36.48 -26.88 26.65
C LEU A 25 -35.21 -26.29 27.32
N GLY A 26 -34.18 -27.11 27.52
CA GLY A 26 -32.87 -26.69 28.00
C GLY A 26 -32.13 -25.75 27.05
N LYS A 27 -32.02 -26.08 25.76
CA LYS A 27 -31.40 -25.22 24.72
C LYS A 27 -32.18 -23.91 24.51
N TYR A 28 -33.52 -23.93 24.60
CA TYR A 28 -34.33 -22.71 24.57
C TYR A 28 -34.01 -21.75 25.73
N LYS A 29 -33.77 -22.28 26.94
CA LYS A 29 -33.38 -21.49 28.12
C LYS A 29 -31.89 -21.09 28.15
N THR A 30 -30.98 -21.84 27.54
CA THR A 30 -29.51 -21.65 27.69
C THR A 30 -28.84 -20.86 26.57
N GLY A 31 -29.47 -20.70 25.40
CA GLY A 31 -29.22 -19.58 24.49
C GLY A 31 -27.82 -19.44 23.87
N ARG A 32 -26.97 -20.49 23.83
CA ARG A 32 -25.62 -20.47 23.22
C ARG A 32 -25.65 -20.47 21.68
N LYS A 33 -26.26 -19.45 21.08
CA LYS A 33 -26.35 -19.24 19.62
C LYS A 33 -25.11 -18.56 19.00
N VAL A 34 -24.05 -18.32 19.76
CA VAL A 34 -22.94 -17.42 19.37
C VAL A 34 -21.75 -18.22 18.86
N ILE A 35 -21.18 -17.81 17.72
CA ILE A 35 -19.97 -18.41 17.14
C ILE A 35 -18.73 -17.64 17.59
N LEU A 36 -18.76 -16.31 17.43
CA LEU A 36 -17.64 -15.41 17.74
C LEU A 36 -17.97 -14.43 18.87
N GLN A 37 -16.94 -14.11 19.65
CA GLN A 37 -16.95 -13.09 20.67
C GLN A 37 -15.77 -12.13 20.44
N SER A 38 -16.04 -10.83 20.29
CA SER A 38 -15.01 -9.80 20.33
C SER A 38 -14.82 -9.26 21.74
N THR A 39 -13.58 -9.03 22.13
CA THR A 39 -13.21 -8.31 23.35
C THR A 39 -12.33 -7.13 22.97
N ILE A 40 -12.67 -5.92 23.41
CA ILE A 40 -11.77 -4.77 23.29
C ILE A 40 -10.74 -4.85 24.42
N THR A 41 -9.46 -4.71 24.12
CA THR A 41 -8.40 -4.62 25.13
C THR A 41 -7.31 -3.58 24.78
N SER A 42 -6.51 -3.26 25.79
CA SER A 42 -5.28 -2.46 25.72
C SER A 42 -4.12 -3.19 26.41
N GLU A 43 -4.21 -4.51 26.54
CA GLU A 43 -3.17 -5.41 27.08
C GLU A 43 -2.19 -5.79 25.96
N ASP A 44 -0.88 -5.83 26.24
CA ASP A 44 0.17 -6.07 25.23
C ASP A 44 0.14 -7.49 24.63
N GLU A 45 -0.41 -8.47 25.34
CA GLU A 45 -0.65 -9.84 24.85
C GLU A 45 -2.18 -10.11 24.74
N PRO A 46 -2.78 -10.00 23.54
CA PRO A 46 -4.23 -10.11 23.37
C PRO A 46 -4.74 -11.57 23.40
N GLU A 47 -5.41 -11.97 24.49
CA GLU A 47 -6.08 -13.28 24.59
C GLU A 47 -7.15 -13.49 23.49
N GLY A 48 -6.85 -14.33 22.50
CA GLY A 48 -7.73 -14.69 21.39
C GLY A 48 -7.08 -15.65 20.39
N PHE A 49 -7.85 -16.15 19.41
CA PHE A 49 -7.30 -16.92 18.28
C PHE A 49 -6.87 -16.03 17.10
N SER A 50 -7.32 -14.78 17.11
CA SER A 50 -7.06 -13.75 16.10
C SER A 50 -7.31 -12.38 16.73
N TYR A 51 -6.69 -11.34 16.19
CA TYR A 51 -6.89 -9.95 16.62
C TYR A 51 -7.00 -9.03 15.39
N TYR A 52 -7.59 -7.85 15.58
CA TYR A 52 -7.72 -6.82 14.55
C TYR A 52 -7.90 -5.42 15.14
N TYR A 53 -7.69 -4.38 14.33
CA TYR A 53 -7.90 -2.97 14.69
C TYR A 53 -9.18 -2.41 14.08
N LEU A 54 -9.76 -1.40 14.73
CA LEU A 54 -10.88 -0.65 14.17
C LEU A 54 -10.39 0.28 13.03
N PRO A 55 -11.20 0.53 11.99
CA PRO A 55 -10.85 1.47 10.94
C PRO A 55 -10.81 2.91 11.47
N SER A 56 -9.79 3.66 11.07
CA SER A 56 -9.62 5.10 11.25
C SER A 56 -9.25 5.75 9.90
N ALA A 57 -9.09 7.07 9.85
CA ALA A 57 -8.68 7.75 8.63
C ALA A 57 -7.74 8.94 8.87
N SER A 58 -6.85 9.15 7.91
CA SER A 58 -6.14 10.42 7.66
C SER A 58 -6.52 10.98 6.29
N LEU A 59 -6.21 12.26 6.05
CA LEU A 59 -6.46 12.93 4.78
C LEU A 59 -5.15 13.38 4.13
N SER A 60 -5.09 13.22 2.82
CA SER A 60 -4.13 13.91 1.95
C SER A 60 -4.89 14.99 1.19
N VAL A 61 -4.72 16.26 1.60
CA VAL A 61 -5.41 17.42 1.02
C VAL A 61 -4.51 18.06 -0.02
N GLN A 62 -4.88 17.96 -1.29
CA GLN A 62 -4.24 18.70 -2.38
C GLN A 62 -4.86 20.10 -2.45
N ALA A 63 -4.12 21.11 -2.02
CA ALA A 63 -4.51 22.51 -2.16
C ALA A 63 -3.92 23.10 -3.43
N THR A 64 -4.73 23.81 -4.21
CA THR A 64 -4.32 24.53 -5.42
C THR A 64 -4.65 26.01 -5.28
N ALA A 65 -3.61 26.84 -5.22
CA ALA A 65 -3.68 28.30 -5.20
C ALA A 65 -3.64 28.82 -6.65
N ARG A 66 -4.66 29.62 -7.01
CA ARG A 66 -4.78 30.29 -8.31
C ARG A 66 -4.31 31.72 -8.17
N ILE A 67 -3.24 32.07 -8.86
CA ILE A 67 -2.52 33.34 -8.70
C ILE A 67 -2.53 34.11 -10.03
N ILE A 68 -2.78 35.42 -9.96
CA ILE A 68 -2.55 36.34 -11.07
C ILE A 68 -1.19 37.00 -10.86
N LEU A 69 -0.25 36.73 -11.76
CA LEU A 69 1.04 37.41 -11.83
C LEU A 69 0.95 38.60 -12.79
N TYR A 70 1.49 39.74 -12.37
CA TYR A 70 1.66 40.93 -13.18
C TYR A 70 3.14 41.05 -13.52
N LYS A 71 3.49 40.87 -14.80
CA LYS A 71 4.88 40.93 -15.27
C LYS A 71 5.18 42.24 -15.99
N SER A 72 6.41 42.72 -15.84
CA SER A 72 6.94 43.85 -16.60
C SER A 72 6.95 43.54 -18.09
N VAL A 73 6.51 44.50 -18.90
CA VAL A 73 6.50 44.39 -20.38
C VAL A 73 7.93 44.47 -20.96
N GLU A 74 8.87 45.10 -20.24
CA GLU A 74 10.22 45.37 -20.74
C GLU A 74 11.20 44.21 -20.50
N ASN A 75 11.03 43.46 -19.41
CA ASN A 75 11.99 42.42 -18.98
C ASN A 75 11.35 41.14 -18.42
N GLY A 76 10.02 41.03 -18.38
CA GLY A 76 9.30 39.83 -17.92
C GLY A 76 9.36 39.56 -16.40
N ILE A 77 10.04 40.40 -15.61
CA ILE A 77 10.14 40.25 -14.15
C ILE A 77 8.75 40.45 -13.52
N ILE A 78 8.43 39.65 -12.49
CA ILE A 78 7.18 39.74 -11.75
C ILE A 78 7.21 41.02 -10.91
N ILE A 79 6.24 41.92 -11.11
CA ILE A 79 6.06 43.17 -10.34
C ILE A 79 5.12 42.93 -9.16
N LYS A 80 4.07 42.11 -9.36
CA LYS A 80 3.02 41.85 -8.36
C LYS A 80 2.47 40.44 -8.53
N ALA A 81 2.06 39.83 -7.42
CA ALA A 81 1.26 38.61 -7.40
C ALA A 81 -0.02 38.85 -6.57
N GLU A 82 -1.15 38.31 -7.03
CA GLU A 82 -2.43 38.38 -6.33
C GLU A 82 -3.05 36.98 -6.22
N LEU A 83 -3.39 36.54 -5.00
CA LEU A 83 -4.14 35.32 -4.78
C LEU A 83 -5.60 35.52 -5.20
N GLN A 84 -6.09 34.71 -6.13
CA GLN A 84 -7.46 34.78 -6.63
C GLN A 84 -8.39 33.77 -5.92
N SER A 85 -7.87 32.58 -5.60
CA SER A 85 -8.55 31.56 -4.79
C SER A 85 -7.58 30.46 -4.34
N VAL A 86 -7.96 29.71 -3.30
CA VAL A 86 -7.41 28.36 -3.04
C VAL A 86 -8.57 27.37 -3.11
N THR A 87 -8.34 26.24 -3.76
CA THR A 87 -9.26 25.09 -3.78
C THR A 87 -8.58 23.88 -3.14
N CYS A 88 -9.34 23.05 -2.42
CA CYS A 88 -8.80 21.90 -1.67
C CYS A 88 -9.56 20.62 -2.01
N GLU A 89 -8.84 19.60 -2.49
CA GLU A 89 -9.37 18.25 -2.74
C GLU A 89 -8.76 17.25 -1.74
N ALA A 90 -9.61 16.55 -0.98
CA ALA A 90 -9.16 15.57 0.03
C ALA A 90 -9.25 14.13 -0.47
N THR A 91 -8.13 13.42 -0.46
CA THR A 91 -8.08 11.96 -0.57
C THR A 91 -8.09 11.35 0.82
N VAL A 92 -9.08 10.49 1.10
CA VAL A 92 -9.18 9.74 2.36
C VAL A 92 -8.27 8.50 2.32
N LYS A 93 -7.49 8.28 3.37
CA LYS A 93 -6.70 7.07 3.58
C LYS A 93 -7.20 6.36 4.84
N ILE A 94 -7.80 5.17 4.68
CA ILE A 94 -8.20 4.32 5.81
C ILE A 94 -6.97 3.65 6.41
N GLU A 95 -6.84 3.63 7.73
CA GLU A 95 -5.70 3.06 8.46
C GLU A 95 -6.11 2.52 9.85
N PRO A 96 -5.33 1.61 10.48
CA PRO A 96 -5.71 1.00 11.75
C PRO A 96 -5.67 1.97 12.91
N ASP A 97 -6.75 1.99 13.71
CA ASP A 97 -6.76 2.69 14.98
C ASP A 97 -6.02 1.86 16.04
N THR A 98 -4.76 2.20 16.28
CA THR A 98 -3.90 1.50 17.24
C THR A 98 -4.21 1.84 18.70
N SER A 99 -5.20 2.69 18.99
CA SER A 99 -5.56 3.08 20.37
C SER A 99 -6.36 2.01 21.13
N SER A 100 -6.82 0.95 20.48
CA SER A 100 -7.48 -0.21 21.09
C SER A 100 -7.41 -1.42 20.15
N VAL A 101 -6.99 -2.59 20.64
CA VAL A 101 -7.00 -3.84 19.84
C VAL A 101 -8.25 -4.65 20.15
N ILE A 102 -8.83 -5.30 19.14
CA ILE A 102 -9.97 -6.19 19.29
C ILE A 102 -9.49 -7.64 19.20
N THR A 103 -9.62 -8.40 20.28
CA THR A 103 -9.37 -9.85 20.28
C THR A 103 -10.62 -10.60 19.84
N LEU A 104 -10.45 -11.74 19.18
CA LEU A 104 -11.52 -12.65 18.80
C LEU A 104 -11.38 -13.98 19.54
N SER A 105 -12.45 -14.41 20.19
CA SER A 105 -12.60 -15.73 20.82
C SER A 105 -13.66 -16.53 20.09
N TYR A 106 -13.35 -17.78 19.72
CA TYR A 106 -14.33 -18.73 19.19
C TYR A 106 -15.03 -19.46 20.34
N LEU A 107 -16.34 -19.65 20.25
CA LEU A 107 -17.16 -20.28 21.27
C LEU A 107 -17.75 -21.61 20.75
N PRO A 108 -17.06 -22.76 20.93
CA PRO A 108 -17.51 -24.05 20.42
C PRO A 108 -18.82 -24.55 21.08
N ASP A 109 -19.65 -25.23 20.30
CA ASP A 109 -20.79 -26.03 20.76
C ASP A 109 -20.68 -27.44 20.17
N PHE A 110 -20.69 -28.46 21.02
CA PHE A 110 -20.46 -29.88 20.69
C PHE A 110 -21.37 -30.41 19.56
N PHE A 111 -22.56 -29.83 19.41
CA PHE A 111 -23.58 -30.31 18.48
C PHE A 111 -23.45 -29.73 17.07
N PHE A 112 -22.65 -28.68 16.87
CA PHE A 112 -22.43 -28.05 15.57
C PHE A 112 -21.07 -28.45 14.98
N SER A 113 -20.95 -28.31 13.67
CA SER A 113 -19.66 -28.30 12.96
C SER A 113 -19.47 -26.91 12.37
N ASP A 114 -18.81 -26.03 13.10
CA ASP A 114 -18.49 -24.69 12.61
C ASP A 114 -17.18 -24.71 11.81
N GLN A 115 -17.20 -24.16 10.61
CA GLN A 115 -16.01 -23.66 9.93
C GLN A 115 -15.94 -22.14 10.11
N LEU A 116 -14.73 -21.63 10.37
CA LEU A 116 -14.48 -20.24 10.73
C LEU A 116 -13.23 -19.76 9.98
N LYS A 117 -13.37 -18.67 9.23
CA LYS A 117 -12.27 -18.03 8.51
C LYS A 117 -12.35 -16.52 8.74
N VAL A 118 -11.33 -15.98 9.41
CA VAL A 118 -11.12 -14.55 9.62
C VAL A 118 -9.94 -14.13 8.76
N LEU A 119 -10.09 -13.05 7.99
CA LEU A 119 -9.01 -12.44 7.21
C LEU A 119 -8.89 -10.95 7.60
N THR A 120 -7.68 -10.55 7.95
CA THR A 120 -7.24 -9.16 8.06
C THR A 120 -6.32 -8.81 6.87
N ASN A 121 -6.23 -7.53 6.53
CA ASN A 121 -5.17 -7.04 5.65
C ASN A 121 -3.83 -6.95 6.40
N GLU A 122 -2.75 -6.64 5.67
CA GLU A 122 -1.39 -6.43 6.22
C GLU A 122 -1.29 -5.34 7.30
N ARG A 123 -2.34 -4.51 7.45
CA ARG A 123 -2.45 -3.42 8.43
C ARG A 123 -3.34 -3.80 9.62
N GLY A 124 -3.71 -5.08 9.76
CA GLY A 124 -4.54 -5.59 10.86
C GLY A 124 -6.01 -5.16 10.82
N LEU A 125 -6.50 -4.62 9.71
CA LEU A 125 -7.92 -4.27 9.51
C LEU A 125 -8.68 -5.47 8.89
N LEU A 126 -9.92 -5.73 9.34
CA LEU A 126 -10.73 -6.83 8.76
C LEU A 126 -10.98 -6.67 7.25
N GLN A 127 -10.92 -7.79 6.53
CA GLN A 127 -11.35 -7.92 5.13
C GLN A 127 -12.52 -8.90 4.98
N ASN A 128 -12.51 -10.01 5.70
CA ASN A 128 -13.58 -11.01 5.62
C ASN A 128 -13.75 -11.72 6.95
N VAL A 129 -14.99 -11.97 7.37
CA VAL A 129 -15.27 -13.05 8.31
C VAL A 129 -16.36 -13.93 7.72
N GLU A 130 -16.05 -15.21 7.63
CA GLU A 130 -16.87 -16.24 7.02
C GLU A 130 -17.07 -17.35 8.06
N THR A 131 -18.33 -17.58 8.45
CA THR A 131 -18.68 -18.68 9.37
C THR A 131 -19.77 -19.55 8.79
N THR A 132 -19.44 -20.81 8.51
CA THR A 132 -20.39 -21.85 8.08
C THR A 132 -20.69 -22.74 9.28
N SER A 133 -21.92 -22.69 9.78
CA SER A 133 -22.40 -23.48 10.91
C SER A 133 -23.28 -24.62 10.40
N GLY A 134 -22.72 -25.83 10.30
CA GLY A 134 -23.46 -27.04 9.95
C GLY A 134 -24.11 -27.69 11.18
N ASP A 135 -25.42 -27.92 11.12
CA ASP A 135 -26.17 -28.77 12.05
C ASP A 135 -26.04 -30.24 11.57
N LYS A 136 -25.73 -31.19 12.47
CA LYS A 136 -25.29 -32.56 12.12
C LYS A 136 -26.45 -33.50 11.70
N ILE A 137 -27.58 -32.96 11.26
CA ILE A 137 -28.88 -33.66 11.24
C ILE A 137 -29.56 -33.73 9.85
N VAL A 138 -29.29 -32.83 8.90
CA VAL A 138 -30.04 -32.78 7.61
C VAL A 138 -29.15 -32.51 6.40
N SER A 139 -29.32 -33.32 5.35
CA SER A 139 -28.83 -33.10 3.98
C SER A 139 -29.85 -33.65 2.99
N ILE A 140 -30.26 -32.89 1.94
CA ILE A 140 -30.96 -33.33 0.69
C ILE A 140 -31.53 -32.08 -0.08
N VAL A 141 -31.23 -31.94 -1.40
CA VAL A 141 -32.09 -31.41 -2.53
C VAL A 141 -32.63 -29.94 -2.49
N GLU A 142 -32.85 -29.15 -3.55
CA GLU A 142 -32.44 -29.10 -4.99
C GLU A 142 -32.61 -27.66 -5.61
N GLN A 143 -31.75 -27.34 -6.59
CA GLN A 143 -31.93 -26.81 -7.99
C GLN A 143 -32.99 -25.76 -8.45
N PHE A 144 -32.76 -25.25 -9.70
CA PHE A 144 -33.61 -24.48 -10.65
C PHE A 144 -33.80 -22.94 -10.45
N THR A 145 -33.13 -22.04 -11.22
CA THR A 145 -33.50 -21.37 -12.54
C THR A 145 -34.55 -20.23 -12.47
N ALA A 146 -34.59 -19.16 -13.29
CA ALA A 146 -33.70 -18.52 -14.32
C ALA A 146 -34.16 -17.04 -14.63
N ALA A 147 -33.59 -16.38 -15.64
CA ALA A 147 -33.80 -14.95 -16.07
C ALA A 147 -34.95 -14.79 -17.14
N PRO A 148 -35.14 -13.70 -17.97
CA PRO A 148 -34.42 -12.40 -18.17
C PRO A 148 -35.26 -11.12 -18.58
N ALA A 149 -34.56 -9.96 -18.75
CA ALA A 149 -34.88 -8.76 -19.59
C ALA A 149 -36.15 -7.90 -19.25
N ALA A 150 -36.42 -6.65 -19.74
CA ALA A 150 -35.85 -5.67 -20.71
C ALA A 150 -36.30 -4.19 -20.29
N ILE A 151 -36.23 -3.02 -20.99
CA ILE A 151 -35.80 -2.51 -22.33
C ILE A 151 -35.43 -0.97 -22.29
N SER A 152 -35.71 -0.12 -23.31
CA SER A 152 -35.48 1.37 -23.42
C SER A 152 -36.53 2.01 -24.40
N PRO A 153 -36.46 3.22 -25.05
CA PRO A 153 -35.52 4.38 -25.06
C PRO A 153 -36.19 5.84 -24.98
N PRO A 154 -36.06 6.83 -25.92
CA PRO A 154 -35.17 8.04 -25.85
C PRO A 154 -35.85 9.44 -26.08
N PHE A 155 -35.07 10.56 -26.09
CA PHE A 155 -35.26 11.77 -26.96
C PHE A 155 -34.08 12.80 -26.91
N ALA A 156 -34.01 13.79 -27.84
CA ALA A 156 -33.03 14.90 -28.00
C ALA A 156 -33.61 16.01 -28.94
N PRO A 157 -32.92 17.04 -29.52
CA PRO A 157 -31.68 17.82 -29.22
C PRO A 157 -31.89 19.39 -29.24
N GLY A 158 -30.84 20.23 -29.32
CA GLY A 158 -30.91 21.71 -29.55
C GLY A 158 -29.53 22.41 -29.76
N ASP A 159 -29.44 23.60 -30.39
CA ASP A 159 -28.16 24.10 -31.01
C ASP A 159 -27.97 25.66 -31.15
N ARG A 160 -26.76 26.19 -30.81
CA ARG A 160 -26.03 27.44 -31.29
C ARG A 160 -26.64 28.88 -31.19
N PRO A 161 -25.94 30.02 -31.53
CA PRO A 161 -24.51 30.48 -31.42
C PRO A 161 -24.30 32.00 -31.00
N HIS A 162 -23.13 32.64 -31.32
CA HIS A 162 -22.71 34.09 -31.27
C HIS A 162 -22.21 34.70 -29.92
N GLU A 163 -21.25 35.66 -29.81
CA GLU A 163 -20.17 36.18 -30.71
C GLU A 163 -18.96 36.85 -29.94
N ARG A 164 -18.18 37.76 -30.56
CA ARG A 164 -16.82 38.23 -30.17
C ARG A 164 -16.75 39.59 -29.47
N SER A 165 -15.65 39.86 -28.74
CA SER A 165 -14.73 41.03 -28.96
C SER A 165 -13.44 40.98 -28.10
N ALA A 166 -12.43 41.78 -28.48
CA ALA A 166 -11.16 42.00 -27.74
C ALA A 166 -11.23 43.31 -26.91
N VAL A 167 -10.23 43.72 -26.11
CA VAL A 167 -8.92 44.30 -26.50
C VAL A 167 -7.92 44.28 -25.30
N THR A 168 -6.63 44.45 -25.60
CA THR A 168 -5.44 44.66 -24.72
C THR A 168 -5.61 45.69 -23.56
N GLN A 169 -4.72 45.78 -22.55
CA GLN A 169 -3.28 45.45 -22.50
C GLN A 169 -2.78 45.07 -21.09
N GLY A 170 -1.56 44.51 -21.01
CA GLY A 170 -0.88 44.11 -19.77
C GLY A 170 -0.80 42.58 -19.62
N ILE A 171 0.41 42.04 -19.43
CA ILE A 171 0.63 40.59 -19.31
C ILE A 171 0.23 40.13 -17.90
N LYS A 172 -1.05 39.80 -17.75
CA LYS A 172 -1.57 39.01 -16.64
C LYS A 172 -1.35 37.53 -16.95
N GLU A 173 -0.47 36.89 -16.20
CA GLU A 173 -0.23 35.45 -16.31
C GLU A 173 -0.93 34.74 -15.15
N GLU A 174 -1.89 33.87 -15.48
CA GLU A 174 -2.54 33.02 -14.50
C GLU A 174 -1.68 31.79 -14.24
N VAL A 175 -1.26 31.59 -12.98
CA VAL A 175 -0.42 30.47 -12.58
C VAL A 175 -1.10 29.69 -11.45
N LEU A 176 -1.14 28.37 -11.61
CA LEU A 176 -1.61 27.44 -10.60
C LEU A 176 -0.42 26.88 -9.83
N TYR A 177 -0.40 27.08 -8.52
CA TYR A 177 0.52 26.41 -7.60
C TYR A 177 -0.26 25.35 -6.84
N THR A 178 0.27 24.13 -6.78
CA THR A 178 -0.39 23.01 -6.09
C THR A 178 0.55 22.42 -5.04
N ARG A 179 0.03 22.16 -3.83
CA ARG A 179 0.77 21.55 -2.73
C ARG A 179 -0.11 20.57 -1.95
N THR A 180 0.43 19.41 -1.63
CA THR A 180 -0.25 18.41 -0.80
C THR A 180 0.07 18.64 0.67
N PHE A 181 -0.94 18.56 1.52
CA PHE A 181 -0.87 18.67 2.97
C PHE A 181 -1.44 17.42 3.61
N PHE A 182 -0.75 16.88 4.62
CA PHE A 182 -1.25 15.75 5.40
C PHE A 182 -2.05 16.23 6.61
N ILE A 183 -3.12 15.51 6.92
CA ILE A 183 -3.91 15.63 8.15
C ILE A 183 -3.94 14.24 8.79
N PRO A 184 -3.18 14.00 9.88
CA PRO A 184 -3.15 12.70 10.56
C PRO A 184 -4.49 12.39 11.24
N GLN A 185 -4.69 11.12 11.60
CA GLN A 185 -5.86 10.65 12.38
C GLN A 185 -6.13 11.51 13.64
N ALA A 186 -5.09 12.02 14.30
CA ALA A 186 -5.26 12.82 15.51
C ALA A 186 -5.94 14.18 15.25
N GLU A 187 -5.66 14.82 14.12
CA GLU A 187 -6.18 16.15 13.76
C GLU A 187 -7.51 16.09 12.99
N ILE A 188 -7.89 14.93 12.42
CA ILE A 188 -9.03 14.85 11.50
C ILE A 188 -10.35 15.29 12.14
N ASP A 189 -10.53 15.00 13.43
CA ASP A 189 -11.72 15.32 14.24
C ASP A 189 -11.65 16.69 14.96
N ASP A 190 -10.58 17.47 14.76
CA ASP A 190 -10.45 18.81 15.35
C ASP A 190 -11.45 19.80 14.76
N GLU A 191 -11.83 20.78 15.58
CA GLU A 191 -12.82 21.81 15.24
C GLU A 191 -12.27 22.81 14.20
N LYS A 192 -10.96 23.05 14.21
CA LYS A 192 -10.22 23.89 13.25
C LYS A 192 -8.83 23.32 12.97
N ILE A 193 -8.51 23.14 11.70
CA ILE A 193 -7.20 22.66 11.23
C ILE A 193 -6.56 23.76 10.39
N GLU A 194 -5.41 24.30 10.81
CA GLU A 194 -4.68 25.34 10.07
C GLU A 194 -3.49 24.77 9.31
N ARG A 195 -3.22 25.29 8.10
CA ARG A 195 -2.06 24.92 7.28
C ARG A 195 -1.42 26.15 6.65
N LYS A 196 -0.16 26.41 7.00
CA LYS A 196 0.61 27.58 6.52
C LYS A 196 1.26 27.32 5.16
N TRP A 197 1.09 28.27 4.24
CA TRP A 197 1.61 28.18 2.88
C TRP A 197 1.97 29.55 2.32
N LEU A 198 3.26 29.90 2.41
CA LEU A 198 3.83 31.03 1.68
C LEU A 198 4.32 30.53 0.31
N ILE A 199 4.05 31.31 -0.74
CA ILE A 199 4.46 31.04 -2.12
C ILE A 199 5.50 32.09 -2.51
N ASN A 200 6.71 31.61 -2.81
CA ASN A 200 7.87 32.45 -3.18
C ASN A 200 8.02 32.50 -4.70
N PHE A 201 8.43 33.64 -5.23
CA PHE A 201 8.63 33.85 -6.67
C PHE A 201 10.13 34.00 -6.99
N ASN A 202 10.77 32.87 -7.34
CA ASN A 202 12.22 32.78 -7.53
C ASN A 202 12.83 33.77 -8.57
N SER A 203 12.00 34.41 -9.39
CA SER A 203 12.41 35.37 -10.43
C SER A 203 12.31 36.85 -10.02
N ALA A 204 11.87 37.16 -8.79
CA ALA A 204 11.68 38.55 -8.33
C ALA A 204 11.89 38.69 -6.81
N PRO A 205 13.13 38.95 -6.33
CA PRO A 205 13.44 39.01 -4.90
C PRO A 205 12.82 40.22 -4.17
N GLU A 206 12.27 41.19 -4.90
CA GLU A 206 11.56 42.36 -4.35
C GLU A 206 10.06 42.10 -4.13
N VAL A 207 9.51 41.00 -4.66
CA VAL A 207 8.10 40.64 -4.48
C VAL A 207 7.94 39.86 -3.18
N THR A 208 7.08 40.35 -2.29
CA THR A 208 6.79 39.68 -1.01
C THR A 208 6.17 38.28 -1.24
N PRO A 209 6.54 37.27 -0.43
CA PRO A 209 5.90 35.96 -0.47
C PRO A 209 4.38 36.06 -0.33
N LEU A 210 3.66 35.43 -1.25
CA LEU A 210 2.20 35.46 -1.25
C LEU A 210 1.67 34.43 -0.24
N ASP A 211 0.84 34.88 0.70
CA ASP A 211 0.22 33.99 1.68
C ASP A 211 -1.02 33.30 1.07
N ALA A 212 -0.90 31.99 0.89
CA ALA A 212 -1.96 31.07 0.46
C ALA A 212 -2.28 30.04 1.56
N SER A 213 -1.97 30.36 2.83
CA SER A 213 -2.39 29.58 3.99
C SER A 213 -3.90 29.40 4.03
N PHE A 214 -4.38 28.35 4.68
CA PHE A 214 -5.83 28.09 4.80
C PHE A 214 -6.19 27.45 6.15
N SER A 215 -7.45 27.61 6.54
CA SER A 215 -8.07 26.85 7.63
C SER A 215 -9.23 26.00 7.14
N LEU A 216 -9.36 24.82 7.74
CA LEU A 216 -10.47 23.88 7.55
C LEU A 216 -11.24 23.78 8.86
N ASN A 217 -12.42 24.40 8.93
CA ASN A 217 -13.27 24.38 10.13
C ASN A 217 -14.28 23.23 10.01
N ARG A 218 -14.26 22.26 10.93
CA ARG A 218 -15.05 21.03 10.79
C ARG A 218 -16.48 21.19 11.28
N THR A 219 -17.45 21.20 10.37
CA THR A 219 -18.88 21.27 10.71
C THR A 219 -19.32 19.99 11.45
N GLY A 220 -19.84 20.13 12.67
CA GLY A 220 -20.43 19.01 13.42
C GLY A 220 -19.43 17.97 13.93
N ALA A 221 -18.19 18.38 14.22
CA ALA A 221 -17.16 17.51 14.80
C ALA A 221 -17.65 16.76 16.06
N ARG A 222 -17.18 15.52 16.22
CA ARG A 222 -17.30 14.72 17.45
C ARG A 222 -15.91 14.22 17.79
N LYS A 223 -15.48 14.45 19.02
CA LYS A 223 -14.15 14.01 19.46
C LYS A 223 -14.09 12.48 19.45
N ALA A 224 -12.98 11.95 18.92
CA ALA A 224 -12.70 10.52 18.90
C ALA A 224 -12.83 9.91 20.30
N LYS A 225 -13.41 8.71 20.38
CA LYS A 225 -13.55 8.01 21.65
C LYS A 225 -12.62 6.80 21.68
N VAL A 226 -11.67 6.80 22.60
CA VAL A 226 -10.88 5.60 22.93
C VAL A 226 -11.76 4.63 23.71
N PHE A 227 -11.66 3.33 23.41
CA PHE A 227 -12.55 2.29 23.94
C PHE A 227 -11.82 1.35 24.92
N THR A 228 -11.18 1.92 25.93
CA THR A 228 -10.27 1.21 26.87
C THR A 228 -10.93 0.21 27.85
N GLU A 229 -12.23 0.31 28.10
CA GLU A 229 -12.94 -0.65 28.98
C GLU A 229 -13.03 -2.04 28.30
N LYS A 230 -12.69 -3.12 29.02
CA LYS A 230 -12.67 -4.53 28.55
C LYS A 230 -14.07 -5.06 28.17
N LYS A 231 -14.58 -4.58 27.03
CA LYS A 231 -15.97 -4.70 26.58
C LYS A 231 -16.17 -5.91 25.67
N VAL A 232 -16.67 -6.98 26.27
CA VAL A 232 -17.04 -8.23 25.58
C VAL A 232 -18.34 -8.06 24.79
N TYR A 233 -18.36 -8.49 23.53
CA TYR A 233 -19.54 -8.54 22.68
C TYR A 233 -19.66 -9.86 21.90
N LYS A 234 -20.88 -10.36 21.76
CA LYS A 234 -21.25 -11.65 21.13
C LYS A 234 -21.44 -11.47 19.61
N GLY A 235 -20.33 -11.14 18.96
CA GLY A 235 -20.22 -10.78 17.55
C GLY A 235 -18.96 -9.94 17.32
N ILE A 236 -18.90 -9.23 16.20
CA ILE A 236 -17.76 -8.41 15.74
C ILE A 236 -18.03 -6.92 15.99
N TYR A 237 -16.97 -6.15 16.29
CA TYR A 237 -16.98 -4.68 16.28
C TYR A 237 -16.42 -4.09 14.98
N THR A 238 -17.00 -2.99 14.50
CA THR A 238 -16.40 -2.08 13.49
C THR A 238 -16.88 -0.65 13.76
N ARG A 239 -16.57 0.32 12.89
CA ARG A 239 -17.14 1.68 12.94
C ARG A 239 -18.13 1.91 11.79
N PRO A 240 -19.20 2.69 12.01
CA PRO A 240 -20.02 3.19 10.90
C PRO A 240 -19.26 4.26 10.12
N VAL A 241 -19.60 4.41 8.84
CA VAL A 241 -19.13 5.54 8.03
C VAL A 241 -19.97 6.78 8.35
N THR A 242 -19.32 7.93 8.47
CA THR A 242 -19.96 9.25 8.56
C THR A 242 -19.44 10.17 7.45
N GLN A 243 -20.25 11.13 7.01
CA GLN A 243 -19.75 12.26 6.24
C GLN A 243 -19.10 13.24 7.22
N ALA A 244 -17.87 13.65 6.91
CA ALA A 244 -17.21 14.78 7.54
C ALA A 244 -17.18 15.95 6.53
N VAL A 245 -17.41 17.16 7.03
CA VAL A 245 -17.52 18.38 6.24
C VAL A 245 -16.61 19.42 6.87
N TRP A 246 -15.81 20.10 6.04
CA TRP A 246 -14.99 21.23 6.44
C TRP A 246 -15.33 22.45 5.60
N ASP A 247 -15.51 23.56 6.27
CA ASP A 247 -15.61 24.89 5.70
C ASP A 247 -14.18 25.43 5.47
N LEU A 248 -13.83 25.69 4.21
CA LEU A 248 -12.53 26.22 3.82
C LEU A 248 -12.50 27.76 3.96
N GLU A 249 -11.55 28.24 4.74
CA GLU A 249 -11.24 29.65 4.93
C GLU A 249 -9.84 29.97 4.35
N VAL A 250 -9.71 31.14 3.74
CA VAL A 250 -8.49 31.66 3.12
C VAL A 250 -8.30 33.14 3.48
N PRO A 251 -7.06 33.66 3.55
CA PRO A 251 -6.82 35.08 3.74
C PRO A 251 -7.39 35.88 2.57
N GLY A 252 -8.26 36.85 2.87
CA GLY A 252 -8.84 37.75 1.87
C GLY A 252 -7.82 38.72 1.28
N PRO A 253 -8.11 39.32 0.11
CA PRO A 253 -7.21 40.27 -0.54
C PRO A 253 -7.02 41.52 0.33
N GLN A 254 -5.78 41.84 0.70
CA GLN A 254 -5.44 42.90 1.67
C GLN A 254 -5.63 44.35 1.17
N ASN A 255 -6.44 44.60 0.13
CA ASN A 255 -6.54 45.92 -0.53
C ASN A 255 -7.98 46.28 -0.98
N THR A 256 -8.98 46.07 -0.14
CA THR A 256 -10.32 46.65 -0.31
C THR A 256 -10.88 47.13 1.03
N GLU A 257 -11.42 48.35 1.06
CA GLU A 257 -12.18 48.88 2.20
C GLU A 257 -13.41 48.01 2.52
N PRO A 258 -13.89 48.00 3.79
CA PRO A 258 -14.96 47.10 4.23
C PRO A 258 -16.34 47.55 3.73
N THR A 259 -16.63 47.31 2.45
CA THR A 259 -17.99 47.39 1.91
C THR A 259 -18.86 46.29 2.54
N THR A 260 -19.95 46.67 3.18
CA THR A 260 -20.90 45.75 3.80
C THR A 260 -21.58 44.84 2.77
N HIS A 261 -21.92 43.61 3.18
CA HIS A 261 -22.60 42.58 2.37
C HIS A 261 -21.81 41.89 1.25
N ASN A 262 -20.50 41.63 1.42
CA ASN A 262 -19.77 40.63 0.63
C ASN A 262 -19.28 39.45 1.50
N SER A 263 -20.18 38.51 1.82
CA SER A 263 -19.80 37.22 2.38
C SER A 263 -19.11 36.38 1.30
N GLN A 264 -17.80 36.13 1.45
CA GLN A 264 -17.05 35.22 0.60
C GLN A 264 -17.74 33.85 0.50
N PRO A 265 -17.80 33.20 -0.67
CA PRO A 265 -18.43 31.89 -0.82
C PRO A 265 -17.59 30.84 -0.08
N VAL A 266 -18.07 30.40 1.08
CA VAL A 266 -17.41 29.36 1.89
C VAL A 266 -17.38 28.05 1.11
N VAL A 267 -16.20 27.66 0.64
CA VAL A 267 -16.00 26.44 -0.14
C VAL A 267 -16.06 25.23 0.80
N LYS A 268 -17.04 24.35 0.61
CA LYS A 268 -17.22 23.16 1.45
C LYS A 268 -16.47 21.96 0.87
N MET A 269 -15.50 21.47 1.62
CA MET A 269 -14.86 20.17 1.39
C MET A 269 -15.63 19.10 2.17
N SER A 270 -15.92 17.94 1.58
CA SER A 270 -16.50 16.82 2.36
C SER A 270 -16.08 15.45 1.83
N CYS A 271 -15.95 14.50 2.75
CA CYS A 271 -15.62 13.12 2.42
C CYS A 271 -16.25 12.15 3.43
N LEU A 272 -16.20 10.86 3.11
CA LEU A 272 -16.70 9.79 3.99
C LEU A 272 -15.53 9.18 4.79
N VAL A 273 -15.68 9.12 6.12
CA VAL A 273 -14.67 8.65 7.07
C VAL A 273 -15.29 7.71 8.12
N PRO A 274 -14.51 6.85 8.80
CA PRO A 274 -15.01 6.09 9.95
C PRO A 274 -15.39 7.03 11.11
N ASP A 275 -16.56 6.84 11.73
CA ASP A 275 -16.98 7.63 12.92
C ASP A 275 -16.21 7.15 14.16
N SER A 276 -15.07 7.79 14.42
CA SER A 276 -14.17 7.57 15.57
C SER A 276 -14.87 7.59 16.93
N SER A 277 -16.04 8.24 17.04
CA SER A 277 -16.82 8.37 18.27
C SER A 277 -17.77 7.18 18.54
N ARG A 278 -17.93 6.24 17.58
CA ARG A 278 -18.94 5.17 17.63
C ARG A 278 -18.39 3.78 17.35
N LEU A 279 -19.10 2.77 17.87
CA LEU A 279 -18.93 1.36 17.53
C LEU A 279 -20.21 0.80 16.90
N MET A 280 -20.07 0.17 15.75
CA MET A 280 -21.05 -0.74 15.16
C MET A 280 -20.82 -2.15 15.72
N LYS A 281 -21.91 -2.90 15.90
CA LYS A 281 -21.93 -4.26 16.44
C LYS A 281 -22.59 -5.21 15.45
N ILE A 282 -21.85 -6.21 14.99
CA ILE A 282 -22.30 -7.18 13.97
C ILE A 282 -22.47 -8.55 14.64
N PRO A 283 -23.70 -9.09 14.80
CA PRO A 283 -23.92 -10.36 15.48
C PRO A 283 -23.51 -11.56 14.58
N ILE A 284 -22.65 -12.44 15.09
CA ILE A 284 -22.23 -13.67 14.41
C ILE A 284 -22.79 -14.88 15.18
N GLN A 285 -23.83 -15.50 14.63
CA GLN A 285 -24.67 -16.46 15.34
C GLN A 285 -25.04 -17.66 14.47
N ARG A 286 -25.13 -18.84 15.10
CA ARG A 286 -25.62 -20.08 14.48
C ARG A 286 -27.13 -20.00 14.24
N ALA A 287 -27.58 -20.44 13.07
CA ALA A 287 -28.94 -20.91 12.93
C ALA A 287 -29.13 -22.23 13.69
N LEU A 288 -30.37 -22.59 13.99
CA LEU A 288 -30.75 -23.92 14.48
C LEU A 288 -31.44 -24.67 13.34
N PHE A 289 -31.22 -25.98 13.22
CA PHE A 289 -31.92 -26.87 12.29
C PHE A 289 -31.69 -26.62 10.80
N VAL A 290 -30.78 -25.71 10.44
CA VAL A 290 -30.34 -25.47 9.06
C VAL A 290 -28.85 -25.16 9.07
N GLU A 291 -28.14 -25.58 8.02
CA GLU A 291 -26.84 -25.02 7.71
C GLU A 291 -27.00 -23.51 7.44
N SER A 292 -26.07 -22.70 7.96
CA SER A 292 -26.09 -21.25 7.73
C SER A 292 -24.68 -20.71 7.56
N THR A 293 -24.47 -19.96 6.48
CA THR A 293 -23.23 -19.24 6.20
C THR A 293 -23.47 -17.76 6.45
N VAL A 294 -22.70 -17.17 7.35
CA VAL A 294 -22.72 -15.73 7.64
C VAL A 294 -21.41 -15.12 7.14
N MET A 295 -21.52 -14.12 6.25
CA MET A 295 -20.40 -13.54 5.50
C MET A 295 -20.46 -12.00 5.50
N PRO A 296 -20.17 -11.34 6.65
CA PRO A 296 -19.81 -9.93 6.66
C PRO A 296 -18.49 -9.70 5.91
N LYS A 297 -18.59 -9.02 4.77
CA LYS A 297 -17.45 -8.59 3.95
C LYS A 297 -17.04 -7.18 4.36
N PHE A 298 -15.74 -6.97 4.51
CA PHE A 298 -15.16 -5.70 4.91
C PHE A 298 -14.18 -5.19 3.86
N SER A 299 -14.03 -3.86 3.76
CA SER A 299 -12.96 -3.22 3.01
C SER A 299 -12.22 -2.32 3.98
N ASP A 300 -10.94 -2.63 4.23
CA ASP A 300 -10.11 -1.94 5.22
C ASP A 300 -10.82 -1.73 6.57
N GLY A 301 -11.45 -2.79 7.09
CA GLY A 301 -12.14 -2.80 8.39
C GLY A 301 -13.58 -2.25 8.37
N LEU A 302 -13.99 -1.49 7.34
CA LEU A 302 -15.36 -0.99 7.18
C LEU A 302 -16.27 -2.07 6.60
N LEU A 303 -17.47 -2.25 7.17
CA LEU A 303 -18.47 -3.19 6.66
C LEU A 303 -19.01 -2.73 5.29
N VAL A 304 -18.92 -3.59 4.27
CA VAL A 304 -19.42 -3.33 2.91
C VAL A 304 -20.70 -4.11 2.63
N GLU A 305 -20.77 -5.37 3.08
CA GLU A 305 -21.88 -6.28 2.84
C GLU A 305 -22.04 -7.21 4.04
N ASN A 306 -23.27 -7.62 4.37
CA ASN A 306 -23.53 -8.62 5.41
C ASN A 306 -24.47 -9.71 4.87
N ALA A 307 -23.90 -10.65 4.11
CA ALA A 307 -24.66 -11.73 3.52
C ALA A 307 -24.93 -12.85 4.54
N ILE A 308 -26.15 -13.39 4.52
CA ILE A 308 -26.55 -14.56 5.30
C ILE A 308 -27.20 -15.55 4.32
N SER A 309 -26.49 -16.65 4.05
CA SER A 309 -26.99 -17.74 3.21
C SER A 309 -27.61 -18.85 4.05
N LYS A 310 -28.68 -19.45 3.53
CA LYS A 310 -29.34 -20.66 4.03
C LYS A 310 -29.80 -21.48 2.81
N PRO A 311 -29.67 -22.82 2.81
CA PRO A 311 -30.25 -23.65 1.76
C PRO A 311 -31.79 -23.52 1.76
N SER A 312 -32.38 -23.50 0.56
CA SER A 312 -33.72 -22.93 0.29
C SER A 312 -34.91 -23.76 0.79
N GLY A 313 -34.71 -24.97 1.32
CA GLY A 313 -35.80 -25.88 1.72
C GLY A 313 -36.54 -25.57 3.04
N MET A 314 -36.10 -24.57 3.82
CA MET A 314 -36.56 -24.35 5.21
C MET A 314 -36.98 -22.90 5.53
N ALA A 315 -37.30 -22.10 4.52
CA ALA A 315 -37.43 -20.64 4.66
C ALA A 315 -38.65 -20.14 5.47
N GLU A 316 -39.77 -20.87 5.50
CA GLU A 316 -41.06 -20.33 5.98
C GLU A 316 -41.15 -20.11 7.50
N LEU A 317 -40.36 -20.81 8.32
CA LEU A 317 -40.53 -20.85 9.78
C LEU A 317 -39.66 -19.85 10.57
N SER A 318 -38.91 -18.93 9.93
CA SER A 318 -38.15 -17.90 10.66
C SER A 318 -38.37 -16.48 10.12
N LYS A 319 -39.44 -15.80 10.59
CA LYS A 319 -39.64 -14.36 10.38
C LYS A 319 -38.60 -13.55 11.19
N ILE A 320 -37.49 -13.20 10.57
CA ILE A 320 -36.52 -12.24 11.11
C ILE A 320 -37.18 -10.84 11.09
N PRO A 321 -37.13 -10.05 12.19
CA PRO A 321 -37.68 -8.70 12.18
C PRO A 321 -36.95 -7.80 11.17
N ILE A 322 -37.72 -7.16 10.29
CA ILE A 322 -37.28 -6.51 9.03
C ILE A 322 -36.30 -5.33 9.23
N ASN A 323 -36.09 -4.86 10.46
CA ASN A 323 -35.36 -3.62 10.77
C ASN A 323 -33.84 -3.63 10.50
N ILE A 324 -33.24 -4.76 10.11
CA ILE A 324 -31.81 -4.80 9.72
C ILE A 324 -31.59 -4.36 8.26
N LEU A 325 -32.58 -4.54 7.38
CA LEU A 325 -32.49 -4.21 5.94
C LEU A 325 -32.39 -2.70 5.63
N LYS A 326 -32.58 -1.81 6.62
CA LYS A 326 -32.45 -0.35 6.47
C LYS A 326 -31.10 0.21 6.92
N ALA A 327 -30.14 -0.63 7.33
CA ALA A 327 -28.76 -0.23 7.58
C ALA A 327 -27.87 -0.27 6.32
N LEU A 328 -28.43 -0.58 5.15
CA LEU A 328 -27.79 -0.50 3.83
C LEU A 328 -27.59 0.95 3.38
N VAL A 329 -26.74 1.70 4.11
CA VAL A 329 -26.05 2.85 3.54
C VAL A 329 -24.91 2.29 2.70
N SER A 330 -25.18 2.05 1.42
CA SER A 330 -24.18 1.68 0.44
C SER A 330 -23.00 2.65 0.50
N VAL A 331 -21.77 2.13 0.47
CA VAL A 331 -20.60 2.92 0.07
C VAL A 331 -20.92 3.52 -1.31
N PRO A 332 -21.04 4.86 -1.46
CA PRO A 332 -21.37 5.44 -2.75
C PRO A 332 -20.26 5.12 -3.75
N ALA A 333 -20.62 4.81 -4.99
CA ALA A 333 -19.66 4.42 -6.04
C ALA A 333 -18.54 5.45 -6.24
N GLN A 334 -18.76 6.70 -5.85
CA GLN A 334 -17.77 7.78 -5.72
C GLN A 334 -16.48 7.33 -5.01
N LEU A 335 -16.55 6.56 -3.91
CA LEU A 335 -15.36 6.04 -3.19
C LEU A 335 -14.52 5.04 -4.00
N LEU A 336 -15.06 4.49 -5.11
CA LEU A 336 -14.34 3.67 -6.08
C LEU A 336 -14.04 4.42 -7.40
N GLN A 337 -14.79 5.49 -7.71
CA GLN A 337 -14.75 6.16 -9.02
C GLN A 337 -13.73 7.31 -9.15
N PHE A 338 -13.19 7.84 -8.06
CA PHE A 338 -12.17 8.92 -8.13
C PHE A 338 -10.89 8.54 -8.90
N LYS A 339 -10.66 7.25 -9.20
CA LYS A 339 -9.53 6.79 -10.03
C LYS A 339 -9.86 6.61 -11.53
N ILE A 340 -11.09 6.92 -11.97
CA ILE A 340 -11.60 6.57 -13.31
C ILE A 340 -12.03 7.79 -14.16
N ILE A 341 -12.34 8.94 -13.54
CA ILE A 341 -13.05 10.03 -14.23
C ILE A 341 -12.15 10.87 -15.17
N ARG A 342 -10.83 11.02 -14.93
CA ARG A 342 -9.94 11.74 -15.87
C ARG A 342 -9.57 10.90 -17.12
N THR A 343 -9.17 9.65 -16.95
CA THR A 343 -8.70 8.78 -18.07
C THR A 343 -9.76 8.56 -19.17
N ASN A 344 -11.06 8.56 -18.81
CA ASN A 344 -12.16 8.39 -19.76
C ASN A 344 -12.60 9.68 -20.47
N LEU A 345 -12.14 10.86 -20.05
CA LEU A 345 -12.38 12.09 -20.81
C LEU A 345 -11.35 12.23 -21.93
N ASP A 346 -10.06 12.07 -21.60
CA ASP A 346 -8.96 12.22 -22.55
C ASP A 346 -9.03 11.17 -23.68
N THR A 347 -9.30 9.90 -23.35
CA THR A 347 -9.40 8.82 -24.36
C THR A 347 -10.61 8.94 -25.29
N ASN A 348 -11.68 9.63 -24.89
CA ASN A 348 -12.80 9.94 -25.78
C ASN A 348 -12.54 11.21 -26.62
N TYR A 349 -11.71 12.14 -26.12
CA TYR A 349 -11.24 13.28 -26.91
C TYR A 349 -10.24 12.85 -28.00
N GLU A 350 -9.31 11.93 -27.71
CA GLU A 350 -8.40 11.40 -28.74
C GLU A 350 -9.13 10.54 -29.79
N LYS A 351 -10.13 9.74 -29.39
CA LYS A 351 -10.93 8.94 -30.33
C LYS A 351 -11.79 9.76 -31.29
N SER A 352 -12.33 10.90 -30.83
CA SER A 352 -13.18 11.76 -31.67
C SER A 352 -12.41 12.62 -32.69
N ILE A 353 -11.08 12.58 -32.67
CA ILE A 353 -10.19 13.34 -33.59
C ILE A 353 -9.50 12.41 -34.63
N ARG A 354 -9.65 11.07 -34.53
CA ARG A 354 -8.88 10.10 -35.33
C ARG A 354 -9.69 9.00 -36.06
N GLU A 355 -10.89 9.32 -36.51
CA GLU A 355 -11.54 8.61 -37.64
C GLU A 355 -12.15 9.69 -38.56
N PRO A 356 -11.96 9.61 -39.89
CA PRO A 356 -12.22 8.39 -40.67
C PRO A 356 -11.19 8.10 -41.79
N LEU A 357 -10.32 7.08 -41.66
CA LEU A 357 -9.42 6.69 -42.78
C LEU A 357 -8.75 5.29 -42.69
N SER A 358 -9.47 4.19 -42.43
CA SER A 358 -8.87 2.82 -42.51
C SER A 358 -9.83 1.63 -42.75
N SER A 359 -11.05 1.83 -43.23
CA SER A 359 -12.10 0.78 -43.37
C SER A 359 -11.89 -0.24 -44.51
N LYS A 360 -10.64 -0.70 -44.74
CA LYS A 360 -10.27 -1.69 -45.77
C LYS A 360 -9.23 -2.75 -45.37
N GLU A 361 -8.63 -2.71 -44.17
CA GLU A 361 -7.55 -3.64 -43.80
C GLU A 361 -7.94 -4.75 -42.82
N GLU A 362 -8.91 -4.53 -41.92
CA GLU A 362 -9.33 -5.54 -40.93
C GLU A 362 -9.93 -6.81 -41.55
N THR A 363 -10.55 -6.70 -42.74
CA THR A 363 -11.19 -7.82 -43.46
C THR A 363 -10.20 -8.89 -43.92
N ARG A 364 -8.89 -8.65 -43.82
CA ARG A 364 -7.82 -9.53 -44.33
C ARG A 364 -7.09 -10.35 -43.26
N ILE A 365 -7.32 -10.08 -41.98
CA ILE A 365 -6.64 -10.77 -40.86
C ILE A 365 -7.50 -11.91 -40.27
N LEU A 366 -8.80 -11.92 -40.57
CA LEU A 366 -9.77 -12.93 -40.08
C LEU A 366 -9.80 -14.24 -40.89
N SER A 367 -9.19 -14.29 -42.08
CA SER A 367 -9.06 -15.52 -42.87
C SER A 367 -8.03 -16.49 -42.27
N ASP A 368 -6.89 -15.96 -41.85
CA ASP A 368 -5.67 -16.77 -41.70
C ASP A 368 -5.64 -17.55 -40.38
N ARG A 369 -6.38 -17.08 -39.36
CA ARG A 369 -6.52 -17.78 -38.07
C ARG A 369 -7.36 -19.07 -38.14
N LYS A 370 -8.00 -19.39 -39.28
CA LYS A 370 -8.93 -20.52 -39.37
C LYS A 370 -8.24 -21.87 -39.69
N ASN A 371 -6.97 -21.87 -40.07
CA ASN A 371 -6.26 -23.03 -40.62
C ASN A 371 -5.21 -23.66 -39.68
N GLN A 372 -5.29 -23.44 -38.37
CA GLN A 372 -4.31 -23.95 -37.39
C GLN A 372 -4.92 -24.58 -36.12
N ALA A 373 -6.14 -25.13 -36.22
CA ALA A 373 -6.91 -25.65 -35.09
C ALA A 373 -7.35 -27.13 -35.23
N GLU A 374 -6.58 -27.96 -35.94
CA GLU A 374 -6.79 -29.42 -36.01
C GLU A 374 -5.53 -30.22 -35.65
N LEU A 375 -5.43 -30.60 -34.36
CA LEU A 375 -4.69 -31.78 -33.87
C LEU A 375 -5.05 -32.00 -32.39
N LYS A 376 -5.66 -33.14 -32.06
CA LYS A 376 -6.01 -33.54 -30.68
C LYS A 376 -5.19 -34.78 -30.27
N PRO A 377 -4.61 -34.83 -29.05
CA PRO A 377 -4.13 -36.07 -28.46
C PRO A 377 -5.30 -36.94 -27.93
N GLN A 378 -5.05 -38.24 -27.74
CA GLN A 378 -6.02 -39.25 -27.33
C GLN A 378 -5.94 -39.60 -25.82
N PRO A 379 -7.01 -40.14 -25.19
CA PRO A 379 -7.18 -40.17 -23.73
C PRO A 379 -6.59 -41.41 -23.00
N GLU A 380 -5.45 -41.96 -23.44
CA GLU A 380 -4.78 -43.07 -22.73
C GLU A 380 -3.62 -42.62 -21.81
N ASP A 381 -2.97 -41.48 -22.11
CA ASP A 381 -1.72 -40.99 -21.47
C ASP A 381 -1.87 -40.51 -20.00
N LEU A 382 -3.06 -40.72 -19.40
CA LEU A 382 -3.39 -40.31 -18.03
C LEU A 382 -3.26 -41.45 -17.00
N LYS A 383 -3.24 -42.72 -17.42
CA LYS A 383 -3.14 -43.86 -16.49
C LYS A 383 -1.70 -44.13 -16.04
N GLN A 384 -0.72 -43.88 -16.91
CA GLN A 384 0.70 -44.19 -16.63
C GLN A 384 1.39 -43.20 -15.68
N ARG A 385 0.81 -42.02 -15.45
CA ARG A 385 1.35 -40.99 -14.53
C ARG A 385 0.89 -41.11 -13.08
N ILE A 386 0.09 -42.13 -12.74
CA ILE A 386 -0.47 -42.32 -11.38
C ILE A 386 0.36 -43.35 -10.56
N SER A 387 1.24 -44.11 -11.21
CA SER A 387 1.99 -45.23 -10.58
C SER A 387 3.35 -44.89 -9.95
N GLU A 388 3.73 -43.61 -9.87
CA GLU A 388 5.06 -43.17 -9.37
C GLU A 388 5.00 -42.25 -8.13
N LEU A 389 3.96 -42.38 -7.30
CA LEU A 389 3.91 -41.72 -5.99
C LEU A 389 4.56 -42.61 -4.91
N PRO A 390 5.55 -42.11 -4.15
CA PRO A 390 6.20 -42.89 -3.09
C PRO A 390 5.25 -43.11 -1.90
N GLU A 391 5.15 -44.35 -1.45
CA GLU A 391 4.23 -44.75 -0.39
C GLU A 391 4.87 -44.59 1.02
N LYS A 392 4.04 -44.22 2.00
CA LYS A 392 4.31 -44.21 3.46
C LYS A 392 5.31 -43.17 4.01
N VAL A 393 4.76 -42.06 4.50
CA VAL A 393 5.15 -41.45 5.79
C VAL A 393 3.89 -41.37 6.65
N SER A 394 4.00 -41.52 7.97
CA SER A 394 2.84 -41.73 8.85
C SER A 394 2.89 -40.92 10.15
N VAL A 395 1.70 -40.68 10.72
CA VAL A 395 1.42 -40.24 12.10
C VAL A 395 1.73 -38.78 12.45
N ASN A 396 0.65 -38.09 12.84
CA ASN A 396 0.52 -36.99 13.81
C ASN A 396 1.75 -36.12 14.11
N SER A 397 1.76 -34.91 13.54
CA SER A 397 2.22 -33.71 14.25
C SER A 397 1.22 -32.58 14.04
N ILE A 398 0.94 -31.81 15.08
CA ILE A 398 0.17 -30.56 14.99
C ILE A 398 0.96 -29.61 14.08
N PRO A 399 0.34 -28.86 13.14
CA PRO A 399 1.05 -27.81 12.41
C PRO A 399 1.63 -26.83 13.44
N PRO A 400 2.96 -26.61 13.49
CA PRO A 400 3.52 -25.65 14.42
C PRO A 400 2.89 -24.27 14.15
N ALA A 401 2.67 -23.50 15.22
CA ALA A 401 2.24 -22.11 15.08
C ALA A 401 3.17 -21.41 14.09
N GLN A 402 2.60 -20.63 13.17
CA GLN A 402 3.35 -20.02 12.06
C GLN A 402 4.57 -19.29 12.62
N GLN A 403 5.76 -19.87 12.42
CA GLN A 403 6.99 -19.27 12.92
C GLN A 403 7.13 -17.90 12.30
N GLU A 404 7.41 -16.89 13.13
CA GLU A 404 7.71 -15.55 12.64
C GLU A 404 8.85 -15.66 11.62
N ARG A 405 8.54 -15.34 10.36
CA ARG A 405 9.51 -15.42 9.27
C ARG A 405 10.40 -14.18 9.38
N ILE A 406 11.41 -14.25 10.24
CA ILE A 406 12.38 -13.17 10.47
C ILE A 406 13.45 -13.19 9.36
N PRO A 407 13.76 -12.05 8.71
CA PRO A 407 14.83 -11.98 7.71
C PRO A 407 16.20 -12.41 8.22
N LYS A 408 16.96 -13.12 7.38
CA LYS A 408 18.36 -13.44 7.63
C LYS A 408 19.28 -12.27 7.23
N LEU A 409 20.08 -11.78 8.18
CA LEU A 409 20.91 -10.59 7.98
C LEU A 409 22.32 -10.94 7.48
N GLY A 410 22.51 -10.85 6.16
CA GLY A 410 23.64 -11.39 5.42
C GLY A 410 24.76 -10.42 5.00
N LYS A 411 24.85 -9.22 5.58
CA LYS A 411 25.88 -8.25 5.23
C LYS A 411 27.05 -8.32 6.21
N LEU A 412 28.22 -8.64 5.67
CA LEU A 412 29.47 -8.71 6.41
C LEU A 412 30.04 -7.31 6.71
N PRO A 413 30.99 -7.17 7.68
CA PRO A 413 31.59 -5.88 8.01
C PRO A 413 32.31 -5.20 6.82
N PRO A 414 32.37 -3.85 6.78
CA PRO A 414 32.89 -3.11 5.63
C PRO A 414 34.36 -3.41 5.30
N GLU A 415 34.70 -3.34 4.01
CA GLU A 415 36.08 -3.49 3.55
C GLU A 415 36.89 -2.22 3.83
N LYS A 416 37.97 -2.33 4.62
CA LYS A 416 38.83 -1.20 5.02
C LYS A 416 39.35 -0.36 3.85
N ASN A 417 39.52 -0.96 2.67
CA ASN A 417 40.04 -0.30 1.47
C ASN A 417 38.97 0.28 0.52
N ALA A 418 37.67 0.01 0.72
CA ALA A 418 36.62 0.29 -0.26
C ALA A 418 36.52 1.78 -0.67
N LYS A 419 36.75 2.68 0.28
CA LYS A 419 36.75 4.14 0.06
C LYS A 419 37.94 4.63 -0.79
N THR A 420 38.99 3.81 -0.90
CA THR A 420 40.24 4.10 -1.62
C THR A 420 40.26 3.44 -3.01
N GLU A 421 39.86 2.16 -3.10
CA GLU A 421 39.82 1.40 -4.37
C GLU A 421 38.73 1.91 -5.34
N THR A 422 37.68 2.56 -4.84
CA THR A 422 36.66 3.23 -5.68
C THR A 422 37.17 4.49 -6.39
N ALA A 423 38.44 4.89 -6.22
CA ALA A 423 39.02 6.05 -6.91
C ALA A 423 39.63 5.72 -8.29
N THR A 424 39.83 4.43 -8.62
CA THR A 424 40.94 4.04 -9.51
C THR A 424 40.55 3.34 -10.82
N ARG A 425 39.54 3.84 -11.55
CA ARG A 425 39.47 3.78 -13.04
C ARG A 425 38.27 4.55 -13.65
N GLY A 426 38.30 5.88 -13.53
CA GLY A 426 37.78 6.73 -14.61
C GLY A 426 38.88 6.89 -15.65
N THR A 427 38.63 6.57 -16.93
CA THR A 427 39.61 6.82 -17.99
C THR A 427 39.74 8.31 -18.28
N ASN A 428 40.97 8.81 -18.38
CA ASN A 428 41.31 10.22 -18.56
C ASN A 428 40.82 11.14 -17.43
N ILE A 429 41.51 11.07 -16.28
CA ILE A 429 41.56 12.20 -15.34
C ILE A 429 42.23 13.37 -16.07
N ARG A 430 41.43 14.26 -16.67
CA ARG A 430 41.82 15.66 -16.80
C ARG A 430 41.88 16.25 -15.39
N GLU A 431 42.82 17.15 -15.15
CA GLU A 431 43.02 17.73 -13.82
C GLU A 431 41.73 18.38 -13.32
N PHE A 432 41.19 17.85 -12.23
CA PHE A 432 39.96 18.33 -11.61
C PHE A 432 40.28 19.60 -10.81
N SER A 433 40.33 20.75 -11.50
CA SER A 433 40.64 22.05 -10.88
C SER A 433 39.60 22.44 -9.83
N ILE A 434 39.92 22.16 -8.56
CA ILE A 434 39.10 22.38 -7.36
C ILE A 434 38.61 23.84 -7.21
N GLU A 435 39.25 24.80 -7.87
CA GLU A 435 39.01 26.23 -7.70
C GLU A 435 37.64 26.72 -8.23
N ASN A 436 37.02 26.03 -9.19
CA ASN A 436 35.89 26.59 -9.96
C ASN A 436 34.47 26.12 -9.58
N GLN A 437 34.29 25.23 -8.60
CA GLN A 437 32.95 24.85 -8.11
C GLN A 437 32.84 24.81 -6.58
N LYS A 438 32.70 26.00 -5.98
CA LYS A 438 31.80 26.20 -4.82
C LYS A 438 30.35 26.19 -5.31
N GLY A 439 29.93 25.10 -5.95
CA GLY A 439 28.56 24.86 -6.36
C GLY A 439 27.75 24.32 -5.18
N ASP A 440 26.65 24.97 -4.83
CA ASP A 440 25.62 24.32 -4.03
C ASP A 440 25.07 23.13 -4.83
N LEU A 441 24.79 22.00 -4.16
CA LEU A 441 24.27 20.81 -4.83
C LEU A 441 22.94 21.16 -5.48
N ARG A 442 22.85 21.05 -6.82
CA ARG A 442 21.63 21.32 -7.61
C ARG A 442 20.41 20.82 -6.84
N THR A 443 19.56 21.75 -6.42
CA THR A 443 18.62 21.55 -5.31
C THR A 443 17.67 20.40 -5.60
N GLN A 444 17.90 19.27 -4.94
CA GLN A 444 17.07 18.08 -5.15
C GLN A 444 15.63 18.38 -4.68
N PRO A 445 14.60 17.82 -5.32
CA PRO A 445 13.23 17.95 -4.83
C PRO A 445 13.14 17.44 -3.38
N PRO A 446 12.24 18.01 -2.55
CA PRO A 446 12.14 17.67 -1.12
C PRO A 446 11.71 16.22 -0.88
N GLU A 447 11.04 15.60 -1.85
CA GLU A 447 10.56 14.22 -1.85
C GLU A 447 10.80 13.53 -3.19
N VAL A 448 11.13 12.23 -3.14
CA VAL A 448 11.35 11.31 -4.26
C VAL A 448 10.88 9.91 -3.83
N ASP A 449 10.11 9.20 -4.65
CA ASP A 449 9.92 7.75 -4.51
C ASP A 449 9.86 7.07 -5.88
N TRP A 450 10.99 6.47 -6.28
CA TRP A 450 11.12 5.79 -7.56
C TRP A 450 10.34 4.47 -7.65
N SER A 451 9.88 3.89 -6.52
CA SER A 451 9.04 2.69 -6.56
C SER A 451 7.62 2.96 -7.04
N ASN A 452 7.19 4.22 -7.13
CA ASN A 452 5.89 4.55 -7.72
C ASN A 452 5.77 4.14 -9.20
N ALA A 453 6.88 3.94 -9.92
CA ALA A 453 6.86 3.38 -11.28
C ALA A 453 6.76 1.84 -11.29
N PHE A 454 7.24 1.15 -10.25
CA PHE A 454 7.20 -0.31 -10.16
C PHE A 454 5.78 -0.78 -9.82
N LYS A 455 5.23 -1.72 -10.61
CA LYS A 455 3.82 -2.18 -10.53
C LYS A 455 3.66 -3.67 -10.21
N ALA A 456 4.77 -4.38 -10.02
CA ALA A 456 4.76 -5.76 -9.55
C ALA A 456 5.05 -5.81 -8.04
N GLU A 457 4.94 -6.99 -7.45
CA GLU A 457 5.46 -7.27 -6.12
C GLU A 457 6.99 -7.46 -6.19
N PHE A 458 7.70 -7.11 -5.12
CA PHE A 458 9.13 -7.43 -5.00
C PHE A 458 9.27 -8.84 -4.43
N SER A 459 10.03 -9.71 -5.10
CA SER A 459 10.48 -10.97 -4.49
C SER A 459 11.39 -10.66 -3.29
N ASP A 460 11.35 -11.49 -2.25
CA ASP A 460 12.31 -11.45 -1.16
C ASP A 460 13.68 -12.02 -1.55
N TYR A 461 13.79 -12.72 -2.68
CA TYR A 461 14.98 -13.40 -3.18
C TYR A 461 15.60 -14.38 -2.16
N GLN A 462 14.74 -15.18 -1.52
CA GLN A 462 15.07 -16.13 -0.45
C GLN A 462 15.76 -15.50 0.76
N ASN A 463 15.57 -14.20 1.05
CA ASN A 463 16.22 -13.53 2.19
C ASN A 463 15.68 -14.01 3.56
N TYR A 464 14.61 -14.80 3.57
CA TYR A 464 14.17 -15.53 4.78
C TYR A 464 14.91 -16.88 4.96
N GLU A 465 15.30 -17.53 3.86
CA GLU A 465 15.97 -18.84 3.86
C GLU A 465 17.49 -18.75 3.79
N LEU A 466 18.06 -17.69 3.21
CA LEU A 466 19.49 -17.49 2.94
C LEU A 466 19.94 -16.06 3.28
N LEU A 467 21.26 -15.85 3.43
CA LEU A 467 21.88 -14.54 3.72
C LEU A 467 22.01 -13.64 2.48
N THR A 468 20.97 -13.56 1.63
CA THR A 468 20.99 -12.94 0.28
C THR A 468 20.77 -11.42 0.24
N CYS A 469 20.77 -10.69 1.36
CA CYS A 469 20.37 -9.27 1.38
C CYS A 469 21.20 -8.35 0.46
N VAL A 470 22.50 -8.61 0.32
CA VAL A 470 23.39 -7.81 -0.55
C VAL A 470 23.01 -7.96 -2.05
N PRO A 471 22.93 -9.17 -2.64
CA PRO A 471 22.45 -9.34 -4.02
C PRO A 471 20.96 -9.00 -4.19
N ALA A 472 20.12 -9.16 -3.17
CA ALA A 472 18.72 -8.72 -3.20
C ALA A 472 18.61 -7.19 -3.36
N ALA A 473 19.42 -6.41 -2.63
CA ALA A 473 19.48 -4.95 -2.79
C ALA A 473 19.84 -4.50 -4.22
N ALA A 474 20.77 -5.20 -4.88
CA ALA A 474 21.07 -4.96 -6.29
C ALA A 474 19.89 -5.27 -7.21
N ALA A 475 19.19 -6.38 -6.98
CA ALA A 475 18.01 -6.77 -7.76
C ALA A 475 16.83 -5.79 -7.60
N TYR A 476 16.65 -5.18 -6.42
CA TYR A 476 15.70 -4.09 -6.22
C TYR A 476 16.06 -2.86 -7.05
N LEU A 477 17.34 -2.43 -7.07
CA LEU A 477 17.76 -1.29 -7.89
C LEU A 477 17.53 -1.52 -9.39
N ILE A 478 17.87 -2.70 -9.93
CA ILE A 478 17.59 -3.06 -11.33
C ILE A 478 16.09 -2.95 -11.64
N SER A 479 15.25 -3.47 -10.74
CA SER A 479 13.79 -3.44 -10.85
C SER A 479 13.22 -2.02 -10.83
N ILE A 480 13.77 -1.15 -9.96
CA ILE A 480 13.39 0.26 -9.82
C ILE A 480 13.82 1.08 -11.03
N TRP A 481 15.10 0.99 -11.42
CA TRP A 481 15.64 1.76 -12.54
C TRP A 481 14.89 1.45 -13.83
N SER A 482 14.76 0.17 -14.15
CA SER A 482 14.08 -0.29 -15.36
C SER A 482 12.58 0.06 -15.39
N ALA A 483 11.90 0.11 -14.24
CA ALA A 483 10.50 0.54 -14.18
C ALA A 483 10.31 2.03 -14.50
N ASN A 484 11.30 2.88 -14.18
CA ASN A 484 11.24 4.31 -14.47
C ASN A 484 11.65 4.66 -15.91
N THR A 485 12.39 3.78 -16.59
CA THR A 485 12.94 4.04 -17.93
C THR A 485 12.27 3.25 -19.06
N LYS A 486 11.93 1.98 -18.84
CA LYS A 486 11.51 1.02 -19.87
C LYS A 486 9.99 0.76 -19.83
N PRO A 487 9.36 0.38 -20.96
CA PRO A 487 7.93 0.04 -20.99
C PRO A 487 7.54 -1.17 -20.13
N LYS A 488 8.52 -2.00 -19.74
CA LYS A 488 8.37 -3.12 -18.81
C LYS A 488 9.61 -3.17 -17.93
N ALA A 489 9.41 -3.31 -16.62
CA ALA A 489 10.50 -3.48 -15.66
C ALA A 489 11.25 -4.79 -15.90
N VAL A 490 12.58 -4.74 -15.73
CA VAL A 490 13.47 -5.89 -15.67
C VAL A 490 13.47 -6.37 -14.22
N ILE A 491 12.83 -7.51 -13.97
CA ILE A 491 12.85 -8.17 -12.67
C ILE A 491 13.88 -9.31 -12.77
N PRO A 492 15.02 -9.26 -12.05
CA PRO A 492 15.98 -10.36 -12.04
C PRO A 492 15.33 -11.65 -11.52
N SER A 493 15.69 -12.79 -12.12
CA SER A 493 15.22 -14.09 -11.63
C SER A 493 15.89 -14.45 -10.32
N GLU A 494 15.18 -15.10 -9.41
CA GLU A 494 15.72 -15.61 -8.14
C GLU A 494 16.97 -16.48 -8.37
N GLN A 495 16.96 -17.33 -9.40
CA GLN A 495 18.11 -18.16 -9.78
C GLN A 495 19.32 -17.31 -10.17
N SER A 496 19.14 -16.17 -10.83
CA SER A 496 20.23 -15.25 -11.16
C SER A 496 20.77 -14.48 -9.95
N VAL A 497 19.91 -14.16 -8.97
CA VAL A 497 20.31 -13.53 -7.71
C VAL A 497 21.08 -14.51 -6.83
N ILE A 498 20.63 -15.77 -6.74
CA ILE A 498 21.32 -16.84 -6.02
C ILE A 498 22.63 -17.23 -6.74
N ALA A 499 22.69 -17.24 -8.07
CA ALA A 499 23.93 -17.48 -8.80
C ALA A 499 24.99 -16.41 -8.48
N ALA A 500 24.61 -15.13 -8.47
CA ALA A 500 25.48 -14.04 -8.07
C ALA A 500 25.86 -14.10 -6.58
N TYR A 501 24.94 -14.50 -5.69
CA TYR A 501 25.25 -14.75 -4.28
C TYR A 501 26.35 -15.81 -4.14
N ARG A 502 26.14 -17.01 -4.69
CA ARG A 502 27.08 -18.14 -4.63
C ARG A 502 28.45 -17.81 -5.20
N SER A 503 28.51 -17.00 -6.25
CA SER A 503 29.77 -16.55 -6.87
C SER A 503 30.59 -15.59 -6.01
N VAL A 504 29.99 -14.97 -4.99
CA VAL A 504 30.63 -13.96 -4.12
C VAL A 504 30.80 -14.44 -2.68
N SER A 505 29.84 -15.19 -2.13
CA SER A 505 29.93 -15.78 -0.78
C SER A 505 30.64 -17.13 -0.75
N GLY A 506 30.71 -17.83 -1.89
CA GLY A 506 31.11 -19.24 -1.96
C GLY A 506 30.00 -20.23 -1.58
N TYR A 507 28.75 -19.75 -1.39
CA TYR A 507 27.64 -20.59 -0.91
C TYR A 507 27.41 -21.85 -1.78
N ASN A 508 27.37 -22.99 -1.09
CA ASN A 508 27.11 -24.30 -1.63
C ASN A 508 25.84 -24.87 -0.98
N PRO A 509 24.74 -25.12 -1.72
CA PRO A 509 23.51 -25.67 -1.15
C PRO A 509 23.66 -27.11 -0.61
N ALA A 510 24.76 -27.81 -0.92
CA ALA A 510 25.10 -29.10 -0.31
C ALA A 510 25.82 -28.95 1.05
N ASP A 511 26.23 -27.75 1.45
CA ASP A 511 26.85 -27.44 2.74
C ASP A 511 26.30 -26.12 3.29
N PRO A 512 25.22 -26.15 4.09
CA PRO A 512 24.61 -24.97 4.68
C PRO A 512 25.54 -24.13 5.57
N SER A 513 26.68 -24.65 6.02
CA SER A 513 27.66 -23.85 6.79
C SER A 513 28.36 -22.79 5.94
N THR A 514 28.27 -22.89 4.61
CA THR A 514 28.76 -21.91 3.64
C THR A 514 27.78 -20.75 3.38
N ASP A 515 26.58 -20.76 3.97
CA ASP A 515 25.70 -19.58 3.99
C ASP A 515 26.27 -18.57 5.00
N VAL A 516 27.21 -17.73 4.54
CA VAL A 516 27.96 -16.76 5.36
C VAL A 516 27.70 -15.28 4.98
N GLY A 517 26.83 -15.03 4.00
CA GLY A 517 26.54 -13.67 3.53
C GLY A 517 27.61 -13.09 2.60
N CYS A 518 27.59 -11.76 2.42
CA CYS A 518 28.43 -11.04 1.48
C CYS A 518 28.97 -9.72 2.07
N LYS A 519 30.16 -9.31 1.64
CA LYS A 519 30.65 -7.93 1.79
C LYS A 519 30.06 -7.09 0.65
N ILE A 520 29.52 -5.91 0.94
CA ILE A 520 28.89 -5.07 -0.09
C ILE A 520 29.90 -4.73 -1.19
N TYR A 521 31.10 -4.26 -0.85
CA TYR A 521 32.04 -3.79 -1.87
C TYR A 521 32.56 -4.90 -2.80
N THR A 522 32.90 -6.08 -2.29
CA THR A 522 33.24 -7.26 -3.13
C THR A 522 32.06 -7.65 -4.04
N PHE A 523 30.82 -7.64 -3.54
CA PHE A 523 29.66 -7.92 -4.37
C PHE A 523 29.47 -6.86 -5.48
N LEU A 524 29.65 -5.57 -5.17
CA LEU A 524 29.52 -4.50 -6.15
C LEU A 524 30.64 -4.55 -7.21
N LYS A 525 31.86 -4.95 -6.85
CA LYS A 525 32.93 -5.29 -7.81
C LYS A 525 32.48 -6.42 -8.75
N TYR A 526 31.91 -7.51 -8.22
CA TYR A 526 31.36 -8.60 -9.04
C TYR A 526 30.21 -8.16 -9.97
N TRP A 527 29.28 -7.31 -9.52
CA TRP A 527 28.18 -6.80 -10.36
C TRP A 527 28.68 -5.88 -11.49
N ARG A 528 29.69 -5.03 -11.22
CA ARG A 528 30.37 -4.25 -12.27
C ARG A 528 31.08 -5.16 -13.28
N ASP A 529 31.91 -6.09 -12.79
CA ASP A 529 32.85 -6.83 -13.63
C ASP A 529 32.19 -8.02 -14.36
N THR A 530 31.32 -8.77 -13.67
CA THR A 530 30.66 -10.00 -14.17
C THR A 530 29.18 -9.78 -14.51
N GLY A 531 28.43 -9.08 -13.64
CA GLY A 531 27.01 -8.79 -13.82
C GLY A 531 26.04 -9.71 -13.06
N ILE A 532 24.77 -9.31 -13.02
CA ILE A 532 23.66 -10.04 -12.39
C ILE A 532 22.40 -9.92 -13.25
N GLY A 533 21.73 -11.04 -13.56
CA GLY A 533 20.50 -11.03 -14.37
C GLY A 533 20.65 -10.46 -15.80
N GLY A 534 21.87 -10.31 -16.31
CA GLY A 534 22.18 -9.63 -17.57
C GLY A 534 22.49 -8.13 -17.46
N ASP A 535 22.44 -7.56 -16.25
CA ASP A 535 22.81 -6.17 -15.95
C ASP A 535 24.25 -6.03 -15.41
N LYS A 536 24.87 -4.87 -15.66
CA LYS A 536 26.17 -4.46 -15.13
C LYS A 536 26.15 -3.00 -14.67
N LEU A 537 27.04 -2.68 -13.74
CA LEU A 537 27.29 -1.30 -13.31
C LEU A 537 28.27 -0.61 -14.26
N GLU A 538 27.94 0.63 -14.62
CA GLU A 538 28.85 1.56 -15.29
C GLU A 538 29.68 2.33 -14.24
N TYR A 539 29.00 2.83 -13.19
CA TYR A 539 29.64 3.55 -12.08
C TYR A 539 29.46 2.84 -10.74
N LEU A 540 30.51 2.90 -9.93
CA LEU A 540 30.57 2.38 -8.57
C LEU A 540 31.45 3.29 -7.70
N THR A 541 30.85 3.97 -6.72
CA THR A 541 31.60 4.78 -5.74
C THR A 541 30.96 4.73 -4.35
N SER A 542 31.78 4.89 -3.30
CA SER A 542 31.29 5.01 -1.92
C SER A 542 30.92 6.47 -1.61
N ILE A 543 29.79 6.68 -0.96
CA ILE A 543 29.47 7.97 -0.32
C ILE A 543 29.90 7.96 1.16
N LYS A 544 29.99 9.15 1.76
CA LYS A 544 30.35 9.35 3.17
C LYS A 544 29.26 8.74 4.07
N THR A 545 29.65 7.74 4.86
CA THR A 545 28.82 7.08 5.89
C THR A 545 27.97 8.10 6.66
N GLY A 546 26.64 7.95 6.66
CA GLY A 546 25.70 8.83 7.37
C GLY A 546 25.43 10.21 6.73
N ASN A 547 26.03 10.56 5.58
CA ASN A 547 25.79 11.85 4.91
C ASN A 547 24.45 11.85 4.15
N ILE A 548 23.44 12.46 4.75
CA ILE A 548 22.08 12.56 4.18
C ILE A 548 22.06 13.32 2.85
N SER A 549 22.88 14.36 2.67
CA SER A 549 22.86 15.18 1.45
C SER A 549 23.43 14.41 0.26
N GLN A 550 24.55 13.70 0.45
CA GLN A 550 25.06 12.77 -0.54
C GLN A 550 24.09 11.62 -0.82
N LEU A 551 23.41 11.08 0.20
CA LEU A 551 22.41 10.03 0.01
C LEU A 551 21.20 10.52 -0.81
N LYS A 552 20.65 11.71 -0.51
CA LYS A 552 19.55 12.30 -1.31
C LYS A 552 19.98 12.53 -2.76
N SER A 553 21.21 13.03 -2.96
CA SER A 553 21.78 13.22 -4.29
C SER A 553 21.97 11.90 -5.04
N ALA A 554 22.47 10.85 -4.38
CA ALA A 554 22.59 9.51 -4.94
C ALA A 554 21.22 8.91 -5.31
N VAL A 555 20.24 9.00 -4.41
CA VAL A 555 18.87 8.52 -4.65
C VAL A 555 18.22 9.26 -5.81
N TYR A 556 18.36 10.59 -5.88
CA TYR A 556 17.82 11.39 -6.98
C TYR A 556 18.56 11.09 -8.29
N TRP A 557 19.83 11.47 -8.40
CA TRP A 557 20.57 11.42 -9.68
C TRP A 557 20.83 10.00 -10.19
N CYS A 558 21.11 9.03 -9.31
CA CYS A 558 21.46 7.65 -9.67
C CYS A 558 20.29 6.65 -9.45
N GLY A 559 19.09 7.14 -9.13
CA GLY A 559 17.90 6.30 -8.91
C GLY A 559 17.91 5.45 -7.62
N GLY A 560 18.98 5.53 -6.81
CA GLY A 560 19.09 4.80 -5.55
C GLY A 560 20.51 4.72 -4.98
N CYS A 561 20.63 4.08 -3.82
CA CYS A 561 21.89 3.82 -3.13
C CYS A 561 21.80 2.49 -2.37
N ILE A 562 22.85 1.66 -2.41
CA ILE A 562 22.95 0.48 -1.53
C ILE A 562 23.55 0.91 -0.20
N VAL A 563 22.84 0.64 0.89
CA VAL A 563 23.20 1.06 2.25
C VAL A 563 23.42 -0.19 3.12
N GLY A 564 24.59 -0.25 3.78
CA GLY A 564 24.92 -1.22 4.82
C GLY A 564 24.50 -0.70 6.19
N LEU A 565 23.84 -1.57 6.98
CA LEU A 565 23.29 -1.24 8.29
C LEU A 565 23.73 -2.26 9.33
N GLN A 566 24.19 -1.80 10.50
CA GLN A 566 24.37 -2.62 11.69
C GLN A 566 23.03 -2.68 12.45
N MET A 567 22.16 -3.60 12.05
CA MET A 567 20.76 -3.62 12.50
C MET A 567 20.61 -3.89 14.00
N PRO A 568 19.84 -3.05 14.73
CA PRO A 568 19.43 -3.32 16.10
C PRO A 568 18.33 -4.39 16.14
N ALA A 569 18.27 -5.17 17.22
CA ALA A 569 17.17 -6.11 17.47
C ALA A 569 15.81 -5.40 17.58
N SER A 570 15.78 -4.12 18.00
CA SER A 570 14.58 -3.30 18.05
C SER A 570 13.94 -3.01 16.68
N ALA A 571 14.61 -3.33 15.56
CA ALA A 571 14.09 -3.22 14.20
C ALA A 571 13.48 -4.54 13.64
N LYS A 572 13.54 -5.65 14.39
CA LYS A 572 12.89 -6.92 14.01
C LYS A 572 11.39 -6.72 13.80
N ASN A 573 10.84 -7.42 12.81
CA ASN A 573 9.41 -7.45 12.45
C ASN A 573 8.74 -6.07 12.22
N LYS A 574 9.52 -5.03 11.89
CA LYS A 574 9.00 -3.67 11.66
C LYS A 574 9.26 -3.19 10.23
N THR A 575 8.23 -2.60 9.63
CA THR A 575 8.32 -1.86 8.35
C THR A 575 8.71 -0.39 8.51
N THR A 576 8.71 0.13 9.74
CA THR A 576 9.24 1.46 10.08
C THR A 576 10.45 1.30 11.00
N TRP A 577 11.61 1.79 10.57
CA TRP A 577 12.86 1.73 11.34
C TRP A 577 13.18 3.11 11.91
N SER A 578 13.04 3.23 13.23
CA SER A 578 13.28 4.45 14.00
C SER A 578 14.02 4.12 15.31
N ASN A 579 14.75 5.11 15.84
CA ASN A 579 15.29 5.07 17.19
C ASN A 579 14.68 6.24 17.98
N PRO A 580 13.49 6.09 18.57
CA PRO A 580 12.78 7.18 19.26
C PRO A 580 13.35 7.46 20.66
N THR A 581 14.08 6.50 21.25
CA THR A 581 14.72 6.63 22.56
C THR A 581 16.10 7.28 22.50
N GLY A 582 16.75 7.24 21.34
CA GLY A 582 18.11 7.77 21.13
C GLY A 582 19.23 6.94 21.79
N THR A 583 18.89 5.85 22.49
CA THR A 583 19.89 4.96 23.10
C THR A 583 20.48 3.99 22.06
N THR A 584 21.65 3.45 22.37
CA THR A 584 22.36 2.41 21.61
C THR A 584 22.66 1.20 22.49
N GLU A 585 21.78 0.90 23.44
CA GLU A 585 21.91 -0.17 24.44
C GLU A 585 20.79 -1.22 24.29
N GLY A 586 21.03 -2.43 24.83
CA GLY A 586 20.07 -3.54 24.74
C GLY A 586 19.67 -3.84 23.30
N ASP A 587 18.38 -3.94 23.03
CA ASP A 587 17.85 -4.15 21.67
C ASP A 587 18.16 -3.02 20.68
N TYR A 588 18.54 -1.82 21.15
CA TYR A 588 18.98 -0.71 20.29
C TYR A 588 20.51 -0.73 20.03
N SER A 589 21.25 -1.72 20.53
CA SER A 589 22.68 -1.83 20.26
C SER A 589 22.92 -2.07 18.76
N PRO A 590 23.78 -1.29 18.08
CA PRO A 590 24.12 -1.51 16.68
C PRO A 590 24.59 -2.95 16.43
N GLY A 591 24.00 -3.61 15.44
CA GLY A 591 24.36 -4.98 15.05
C GLY A 591 23.85 -6.08 15.99
N SER A 592 23.03 -5.77 17.00
CA SER A 592 22.43 -6.78 17.91
C SER A 592 21.45 -7.75 17.23
N TRP A 593 21.02 -7.46 15.99
CA TRP A 593 20.39 -8.43 15.10
C TRP A 593 21.38 -8.96 14.05
N GLY A 594 22.22 -8.09 13.49
CA GLY A 594 23.26 -8.46 12.52
C GLY A 594 23.55 -7.34 11.51
N GLY A 595 24.37 -7.64 10.51
CA GLY A 595 24.61 -6.72 9.40
C GLY A 595 23.60 -6.93 8.27
N HIS A 596 22.93 -5.87 7.82
CA HIS A 596 21.97 -5.91 6.71
C HIS A 596 22.38 -5.00 5.55
N ALA A 597 21.82 -5.25 4.37
CA ALA A 597 21.97 -4.41 3.19
C ALA A 597 20.60 -4.15 2.56
N VAL A 598 20.34 -2.88 2.22
CA VAL A 598 19.07 -2.44 1.61
C VAL A 598 19.30 -1.50 0.43
N ALA A 599 18.34 -1.47 -0.48
CA ALA A 599 18.29 -0.47 -1.54
C ALA A 599 17.46 0.73 -1.08
N VAL A 600 18.10 1.88 -0.82
CA VAL A 600 17.40 3.14 -0.59
C VAL A 600 17.08 3.75 -1.95
N ILE A 601 15.80 4.08 -2.18
CA ILE A 601 15.20 4.37 -3.50
C ILE A 601 14.28 5.60 -3.49
N GLY A 602 14.17 6.24 -2.33
CA GLY A 602 13.32 7.41 -2.13
C GLY A 602 13.59 8.05 -0.77
N TYR A 603 13.02 9.23 -0.57
CA TYR A 603 13.10 10.01 0.66
C TYR A 603 12.00 11.09 0.68
N ASN A 604 11.66 11.63 1.85
CA ASN A 604 10.87 12.85 1.96
C ASN A 604 11.33 13.74 3.13
N ALA A 605 10.42 14.42 3.82
CA ALA A 605 10.75 15.24 4.99
C ALA A 605 11.17 14.39 6.21
N ASP A 606 10.56 13.22 6.40
CA ASP A 606 10.60 12.47 7.66
C ASP A 606 11.46 11.20 7.58
N TYR A 607 11.45 10.52 6.43
CA TYR A 607 12.11 9.23 6.24
C TYR A 607 12.77 9.06 4.87
N LEU A 608 13.62 8.05 4.82
CA LEU A 608 14.14 7.39 3.64
C LEU A 608 13.23 6.19 3.31
N ILE A 609 13.03 5.93 2.02
CA ILE A 609 12.28 4.78 1.53
C ILE A 609 13.28 3.75 1.03
N ALA A 610 13.26 2.56 1.62
CA ALA A 610 14.12 1.44 1.24
C ALA A 610 13.31 0.22 0.84
N ILE A 611 13.88 -0.68 0.03
CA ILE A 611 13.35 -2.03 -0.20
C ILE A 611 14.20 -3.05 0.54
N SER A 612 13.54 -3.95 1.26
CA SER A 612 14.14 -5.05 2.04
C SER A 612 13.19 -6.24 2.04
N CYS A 613 13.68 -7.44 1.72
CA CYS A 613 12.92 -8.70 1.83
C CYS A 613 11.52 -8.65 1.19
N GLY A 614 11.40 -8.10 -0.02
CA GLY A 614 10.14 -7.92 -0.73
C GLY A 614 9.27 -6.72 -0.29
N GLN A 615 9.63 -6.01 0.78
CA GLN A 615 8.80 -4.97 1.40
C GLN A 615 9.39 -3.56 1.30
N LYS A 616 8.52 -2.53 1.26
CA LYS A 616 8.92 -1.13 1.54
C LYS A 616 9.20 -0.97 3.03
N ILE A 617 10.32 -0.31 3.34
CA ILE A 617 10.73 0.07 4.69
C ILE A 617 10.86 1.60 4.76
N PHE A 618 10.30 2.19 5.81
CA PHE A 618 10.41 3.62 6.12
C PHE A 618 11.47 3.83 7.21
N MET A 619 12.66 4.26 6.81
CA MET A 619 13.82 4.41 7.70
C MET A 619 14.04 5.89 8.06
N THR A 620 13.92 6.26 9.33
CA THR A 620 14.07 7.67 9.74
C THR A 620 15.51 8.15 9.64
N TYR A 621 15.71 9.45 9.41
CA TYR A 621 17.05 10.04 9.30
C TYR A 621 17.96 9.82 10.52
N PRO A 622 17.47 9.85 11.78
CA PRO A 622 18.26 9.45 12.95
C PRO A 622 18.68 7.97 12.91
N PHE A 623 17.78 7.05 12.51
CA PHE A 623 18.10 5.62 12.40
C PHE A 623 19.19 5.39 11.34
N PHE A 624 19.05 5.97 10.16
CA PHE A 624 20.08 5.91 9.11
C PHE A 624 21.44 6.41 9.61
N LYS A 625 21.48 7.59 10.27
CA LYS A 625 22.72 8.14 10.85
C LYS A 625 23.33 7.25 11.93
N GLN A 626 22.51 6.57 12.72
CA GLN A 626 22.96 5.78 13.87
C GLN A 626 23.50 4.39 13.50
N TYR A 627 22.91 3.75 12.48
CA TYR A 627 23.19 2.35 12.16
C TYR A 627 23.93 2.11 10.84
N THR A 628 24.08 3.12 9.97
CA THR A 628 24.83 2.97 8.71
C THR A 628 26.33 2.86 8.92
N ASP A 629 26.96 1.86 8.32
CA ASP A 629 28.43 1.69 8.32
C ASP A 629 29.06 1.99 6.95
N GLU A 630 28.44 1.54 5.86
CA GLU A 630 28.85 1.84 4.48
C GLU A 630 27.67 2.17 3.55
N SER A 631 27.93 2.90 2.47
CA SER A 631 26.91 3.30 1.49
C SER A 631 27.55 3.55 0.12
N PHE A 632 26.91 3.07 -0.94
CA PHE A 632 27.45 3.12 -2.30
C PHE A 632 26.43 3.57 -3.34
N ILE A 633 26.89 4.50 -4.19
CA ILE A 633 26.32 4.66 -5.53
C ILE A 633 26.81 3.46 -6.34
N ALA A 634 25.85 2.64 -6.77
CA ALA A 634 25.97 1.71 -7.87
C ALA A 634 25.03 2.22 -8.96
N LEU A 635 25.46 2.27 -10.22
CA LEU A 635 24.63 2.79 -11.32
C LEU A 635 24.81 1.97 -12.60
N SER A 636 23.72 1.35 -13.07
CA SER A 636 23.64 0.78 -14.42
C SER A 636 23.16 1.83 -15.42
N ALA A 637 24.02 2.20 -16.37
CA ALA A 637 23.63 3.05 -17.50
C ALA A 637 22.45 2.42 -18.29
N THR A 638 22.55 1.10 -18.51
CA THR A 638 21.61 0.28 -19.29
C THR A 638 20.20 0.22 -18.69
N ASN A 639 20.04 0.43 -17.38
CA ASN A 639 18.73 0.43 -16.72
C ASN A 639 18.28 1.82 -16.23
N TRP A 640 19.18 2.75 -15.90
CA TRP A 640 18.80 4.08 -15.42
C TRP A 640 18.66 5.16 -16.49
N PHE A 641 19.25 4.99 -17.69
CA PHE A 641 19.11 5.97 -18.77
C PHE A 641 18.09 5.52 -19.81
N LYS A 642 17.28 6.46 -20.30
CA LYS A 642 16.37 6.26 -21.43
C LYS A 642 16.86 7.09 -22.61
N ASN A 643 17.25 6.44 -23.70
CA ASN A 643 17.83 7.10 -24.88
C ASN A 643 19.00 8.06 -24.52
N GLY A 644 19.88 7.62 -23.61
CA GLY A 644 21.03 8.40 -23.14
C GLY A 644 20.72 9.53 -22.15
N LYS A 645 19.50 9.60 -21.60
CA LYS A 645 19.03 10.68 -20.70
C LYS A 645 18.56 10.15 -19.35
N SER A 646 18.86 10.87 -18.26
CA SER A 646 18.39 10.55 -16.90
C SER A 646 16.90 10.89 -16.71
N PRO A 647 16.12 10.08 -15.95
CA PRO A 647 14.78 10.42 -15.48
C PRO A 647 14.69 11.74 -14.69
N THR A 648 15.75 12.16 -14.01
CA THR A 648 15.78 13.43 -13.26
C THR A 648 15.96 14.66 -14.13
N ASN A 649 16.65 14.53 -15.26
CA ASN A 649 16.98 15.64 -16.15
C ASN A 649 17.17 15.11 -17.59
N PRO A 650 16.22 15.38 -18.51
CA PRO A 650 16.35 15.02 -19.92
C PRO A 650 17.52 15.68 -20.66
N GLY A 651 18.22 16.65 -20.06
CA GLY A 651 19.47 17.21 -20.57
C GLY A 651 20.72 16.41 -20.17
N LEU A 652 20.71 15.73 -19.02
CA LEU A 652 21.90 15.09 -18.44
C LEU A 652 22.23 13.78 -19.17
N THR A 653 23.39 13.78 -19.83
CA THR A 653 23.98 12.62 -20.51
C THR A 653 24.69 11.66 -19.54
N LEU A 654 25.17 10.53 -20.07
CA LEU A 654 25.96 9.57 -19.29
C LEU A 654 27.33 10.14 -18.88
N ASP A 655 27.99 10.89 -19.76
CA ASP A 655 29.30 11.49 -19.47
C ASP A 655 29.20 12.57 -18.37
N GLU A 656 28.19 13.44 -18.43
CA GLU A 656 27.93 14.46 -17.40
C GLU A 656 27.53 13.85 -16.04
N MET A 657 26.96 12.64 -16.03
CA MET A 657 26.66 11.93 -14.79
C MET A 657 27.93 11.55 -14.01
N ASN A 658 29.08 11.35 -14.67
CA ASN A 658 30.34 11.16 -13.95
C ASN A 658 30.66 12.37 -13.07
N ASP A 659 30.47 13.59 -13.58
CA ASP A 659 30.86 14.81 -12.90
C ASP A 659 29.92 15.12 -11.73
N GLU A 660 28.61 14.84 -11.87
CA GLU A 660 27.66 14.81 -10.76
C GLU A 660 28.07 13.76 -9.70
N ILE A 661 28.45 12.54 -10.12
CA ILE A 661 28.89 11.47 -9.19
C ILE A 661 30.19 11.84 -8.45
N GLN A 662 31.16 12.51 -9.08
CA GLN A 662 32.33 13.02 -8.37
C GLN A 662 31.94 14.17 -7.43
N THR A 663 31.06 15.08 -7.85
CA THR A 663 30.58 16.17 -6.99
C THR A 663 29.93 15.63 -5.71
N ILE A 664 29.05 14.62 -5.83
CA ILE A 664 28.44 13.91 -4.70
C ILE A 664 29.50 13.20 -3.83
N ARG A 665 30.61 12.70 -4.40
CA ARG A 665 31.69 12.08 -3.63
C ARG A 665 32.40 13.09 -2.72
N TYR A 666 32.63 14.30 -3.21
CA TYR A 666 33.51 15.30 -2.58
C TYR A 666 32.79 16.35 -1.71
N SER A 667 31.45 16.37 -1.67
CA SER A 667 30.61 17.30 -0.86
C SER A 667 30.28 16.80 0.56
#